data_AF-A0A1Y1XES7-F1
#
_entry.id   AF-A0A1Y1XES7-F1
#
_cell.length_a   1.000
_cell.length_b   1.000
_cell.length_c   1.000
_cell.angle_alpha   90.00
_cell.angle_beta   90.00
_cell.angle_gamma   90.00
#
_symmetry.space_group_name_H-M   'P 1'
#
loop_
_entity.id
_entity.type
_entity.pdbx_description
1 polymer ?
#
loop_
_entity_poly.entity_id
_entity_poly.type
_entity_poly.pdbx_seq_one_letter_code
_entity_poly.pdbx_strand_id
1 'polypeptide(L)'
;MNKIFIKIILFQLILILRYSNDSNDEVYLSIFNEFNTYANENDLDIQAKLHILSNTNSTTNKADFGSSTEVLLKKYNKYDIYVYDNLYIANYGKYLLDLKDYFTQDYLNLYNQNLLNQTCYYKDELVGLPISLAYTVLYSNRVLLSKYNKKIPKTWDELLETSKFILNEEKKLNNTNIIGYNGLFTDDDFGICSIYEFIYSCRESYNSTFPELTSEVSINSLEKLKQIKDEISSDSVFRTDNTLNSLKNGDSLFLKYFITPEIFFKHTYDMSILPGIKEGISGAIVAGYNVGIFKNLSEEKKFASLAVLQFISSPEMQKKYFLKQLMISGILTLFDDEEVCQACDCEVFKNLQPIGRPSYKIPNYDEYSEKFRQYIYEFLYGDLSAEKALKKADDITRIYYISINKNYSLLGFIINIIISILTLLMFFSLIFLFVEDFCSLFEFLTTDFWFIYVLGSIFILCSVYTKYGIPSSSKCHWSFILFFSGLNLNYIPIIYRLIINFPIKNNVILWIENHKYKFISIFIIMEGILNGLSLTYEYDIKNIMNSEGQNYQICKMKNMFGKILFGITMLYIILLISLILVYVFIEWNIKKTTYETRAIVTLLYIDILSFVILFLFDIIIKVKQFYIYFIIYTCMIVIISMSNYGLLYGIKIIDCIIKRKSFRLTFVNSVNKDFIPSEAPVKTCELTFGSGAYSSNNNSACIATLATNNNNSSGKIFNDDDEI
;
A
#
# COMPACT_ATOMS: atom_id res chain seq x y z
N MET A 1 -50.02 23.59 44.42
CA MET A 1 -48.61 23.16 44.33
C MET A 1 -48.50 22.09 43.24
N ASN A 2 -48.31 22.49 41.99
CA ASN A 2 -47.86 21.57 40.94
C ASN A 2 -46.41 21.94 40.64
N LYS A 3 -45.47 21.22 41.26
CA LYS A 3 -44.06 21.26 40.88
C LYS A 3 -43.96 20.69 39.47
N ILE A 4 -43.86 21.57 38.47
CA ILE A 4 -43.34 21.21 37.16
C ILE A 4 -41.90 20.75 37.44
N PHE A 5 -41.65 19.45 37.32
CA PHE A 5 -40.29 18.91 37.35
C PHE A 5 -39.59 19.39 36.08
N ILE A 6 -38.87 20.51 36.15
CA ILE A 6 -37.88 20.89 35.15
C ILE A 6 -36.79 19.81 35.22
N LYS A 7 -36.74 18.93 34.23
CA LYS A 7 -35.74 17.87 34.14
C LYS A 7 -34.47 18.49 33.59
N ILE A 8 -33.63 19.06 34.46
CA ILE A 8 -32.29 19.55 34.08
C ILE A 8 -31.52 18.37 33.48
N ILE A 9 -31.07 18.53 32.24
CA ILE A 9 -30.24 17.53 31.57
C ILE A 9 -28.81 17.70 32.10
N LEU A 10 -28.41 16.81 33.01
CA LEU A 10 -27.05 16.78 33.55
C LEU A 10 -26.11 16.15 32.51
N PHE A 11 -25.10 16.91 32.10
CA PHE A 11 -24.21 16.58 31.00
C PHE A 11 -22.76 16.42 31.46
N GLN A 12 -22.07 15.38 30.98
CA GLN A 12 -20.67 15.13 31.36
C GLN A 12 -19.75 15.30 30.16
N LEU A 13 -18.88 16.31 30.25
CA LEU A 13 -17.85 16.59 29.26
C LEU A 13 -16.50 16.17 29.81
N ILE A 14 -15.64 15.61 28.97
CA ILE A 14 -14.25 15.35 29.31
C ILE A 14 -13.30 16.12 28.40
N LEU A 15 -12.38 16.83 29.06
CA LEU A 15 -11.23 17.46 28.46
C LEU A 15 -10.00 16.62 28.79
N ILE A 16 -9.30 16.19 27.76
CA ILE A 16 -8.10 15.37 27.91
C ILE A 16 -6.91 16.17 27.37
N LEU A 17 -6.08 16.65 28.29
CA LEU A 17 -4.93 17.50 27.99
C LEU A 17 -3.64 16.68 28.02
N ARG A 18 -2.94 16.64 26.89
CA ARG A 18 -1.64 15.95 26.76
C ARG A 18 -0.50 16.73 27.42
N TYR A 19 -0.60 18.06 27.39
CA TYR A 19 0.40 18.98 27.93
C TYR A 19 -0.31 20.01 28.82
N SER A 20 -0.53 19.66 30.10
CA SER A 20 -0.92 20.65 31.10
C SER A 20 0.02 20.58 32.29
N ASN A 21 0.64 21.71 32.62
CA ASN A 21 1.41 21.81 33.86
C ASN A 21 0.50 22.11 35.06
N ASP A 22 -0.80 22.35 34.83
CA ASP A 22 -1.80 22.57 35.86
C ASP A 22 -2.91 21.50 35.82
N SER A 23 -3.34 21.06 36.99
CA SER A 23 -4.55 20.26 37.20
C SER A 23 -5.85 20.97 36.81
N ASN A 24 -5.85 22.31 36.77
CA ASN A 24 -6.97 23.15 36.40
C ASN A 24 -6.59 23.99 35.17
N ASP A 25 -6.97 23.53 33.98
CA ASP A 25 -6.86 24.39 32.80
C ASP A 25 -7.96 25.47 32.87
N GLU A 26 -7.57 26.63 33.42
CA GLU A 26 -8.46 27.76 33.72
C GLU A 26 -9.21 28.24 32.47
N VAL A 27 -8.63 28.07 31.28
CA VAL A 27 -9.22 28.51 30.01
C VAL A 27 -10.49 27.74 29.72
N TYR A 28 -10.42 26.41 29.68
CA TYR A 28 -11.59 25.58 29.40
C TYR A 28 -12.61 25.65 30.53
N LEU A 29 -12.17 25.67 31.80
CA LEU A 29 -13.08 25.89 32.93
C LEU A 29 -13.88 27.18 32.78
N SER A 30 -13.22 28.26 32.37
CA SER A 30 -13.88 29.55 32.10
C SER A 30 -14.90 29.42 30.97
N ILE A 31 -14.56 28.79 29.85
CA ILE A 31 -15.49 28.62 28.70
C ILE A 31 -16.74 27.85 29.12
N PHE A 32 -16.58 26.75 29.85
CA PHE A 32 -17.72 25.92 30.26
C PHE A 32 -18.58 26.58 31.34
N ASN A 33 -18.01 27.40 32.21
CA ASN A 33 -18.78 28.20 33.16
C ASN A 33 -19.59 29.30 32.46
N GLU A 34 -19.02 29.93 31.43
CA GLU A 34 -19.75 30.89 30.59
C GLU A 34 -20.89 30.21 29.84
N PHE A 35 -20.69 29.01 29.29
CA PHE A 35 -21.77 28.23 28.69
C PHE A 35 -22.90 27.94 29.68
N ASN A 36 -22.59 27.52 30.91
CA ASN A 36 -23.62 27.27 31.92
C ASN A 36 -24.41 28.53 32.28
N THR A 37 -23.75 29.69 32.28
CA THR A 37 -24.42 30.99 32.49
C THR A 37 -25.35 31.29 31.32
N TYR A 38 -24.85 31.19 30.08
CA TYR A 38 -25.64 31.34 28.86
C TYR A 38 -26.84 30.39 28.80
N ALA A 39 -26.66 29.13 29.19
CA ALA A 39 -27.72 28.12 29.18
C ALA A 39 -28.83 28.45 30.19
N ASN A 40 -28.48 29.00 31.36
CA ASN A 40 -29.46 29.47 32.34
C ASN A 40 -30.18 30.73 31.87
N GLU A 41 -29.48 31.67 31.24
CA GLU A 41 -30.07 32.93 30.73
C GLU A 41 -31.02 32.71 29.54
N ASN A 42 -30.83 31.62 28.80
CA ASN A 42 -31.63 31.28 27.62
C ASN A 42 -32.59 30.10 27.85
N ASP A 43 -32.82 29.71 29.12
CA ASP A 43 -33.74 28.63 29.51
C ASP A 43 -33.51 27.31 28.73
N LEU A 44 -32.24 26.95 28.48
CA LEU A 44 -31.91 25.75 27.70
C LEU A 44 -32.06 24.45 28.49
N ASP A 45 -32.21 24.51 29.82
CA ASP A 45 -32.27 23.36 30.74
C ASP A 45 -31.04 22.42 30.65
N ILE A 46 -29.88 22.95 30.25
CA ILE A 46 -28.61 22.22 30.09
C ILE A 46 -27.64 22.64 31.20
N GLN A 47 -26.99 21.66 31.84
CA GLN A 47 -25.87 21.90 32.74
C GLN A 47 -24.65 21.06 32.34
N ALA A 48 -23.59 21.72 31.86
CA ALA A 48 -22.32 21.11 31.48
C ALA A 48 -21.38 20.95 32.67
N LYS A 49 -20.90 19.73 32.90
CA LYS A 49 -19.86 19.41 33.88
C LYS A 49 -18.56 19.03 33.19
N LEU A 50 -17.51 19.83 33.41
CA LEU A 50 -16.17 19.56 32.91
C LEU A 50 -15.42 18.57 33.81
N HIS A 51 -14.86 17.54 33.19
CA HIS A 51 -13.85 16.66 33.78
C HIS A 51 -12.52 16.88 33.06
N ILE A 52 -11.44 17.16 33.81
CA ILE A 52 -10.10 17.35 33.23
C ILE A 52 -9.24 16.12 33.54
N LEU A 53 -8.69 15.51 32.51
CA LEU A 53 -7.60 14.54 32.62
C LEU A 53 -6.32 15.18 32.09
N SER A 54 -5.32 15.28 32.96
CA SER A 54 -4.00 15.82 32.67
C SER A 54 -2.91 14.87 33.18
N ASN A 55 -1.66 15.13 32.80
CA ASN A 55 -0.47 14.45 33.32
C ASN A 55 -0.24 14.68 34.83
N THR A 56 -0.90 15.68 35.43
CA THR A 56 -0.84 15.94 36.88
C THR A 56 -1.87 15.12 37.67
N ASN A 57 -3.00 14.77 37.06
CA ASN A 57 -4.13 14.11 37.74
C ASN A 57 -4.36 12.65 37.28
N SER A 58 -3.53 12.13 36.38
CA SER A 58 -3.64 10.78 35.81
C SER A 58 -2.31 10.04 35.88
N THR A 59 -2.36 8.71 36.09
CA THR A 59 -1.18 7.82 36.05
C THR A 59 -0.73 7.50 34.62
N THR A 60 -1.34 8.12 33.61
CA THR A 60 -1.06 7.89 32.19
C THR A 60 0.16 8.68 31.75
N ASN A 61 1.19 7.98 31.26
CA ASN A 61 2.38 8.61 30.68
C ASN A 61 2.02 9.42 29.42
N LYS A 62 2.87 10.38 29.03
CA LYS A 62 2.71 11.20 27.80
C LYS A 62 2.48 10.36 26.53
N ALA A 63 3.09 9.17 26.46
CA ALA A 63 2.95 8.22 25.36
C ALA A 63 1.60 7.44 25.37
N ASP A 64 0.91 7.40 26.52
CA ASP A 64 -0.32 6.62 26.70
C ASP A 64 -1.60 7.46 26.63
N PHE A 65 -1.51 8.76 26.35
CA PHE A 65 -2.69 9.64 26.24
C PHE A 65 -3.59 9.25 25.07
N GLY A 66 -2.98 8.92 23.93
CA GLY A 66 -3.64 8.40 22.74
C GLY A 66 -4.55 7.21 23.07
N SER A 67 -3.94 6.17 23.64
CA SER A 67 -4.58 4.90 23.99
C SER A 67 -5.58 5.04 25.14
N SER A 68 -5.31 5.88 26.13
CA SER A 68 -6.20 6.09 27.29
C SER A 68 -7.53 6.72 26.88
N THR A 69 -7.49 7.72 26.01
CA THR A 69 -8.70 8.33 25.44
C THR A 69 -9.49 7.32 24.60
N GLU A 70 -8.81 6.49 23.80
CA GLU A 70 -9.48 5.43 23.04
C GLU A 70 -10.18 4.43 23.97
N VAL A 71 -9.56 4.06 25.09
CA VAL A 71 -10.18 3.17 26.10
C VAL A 71 -11.43 3.81 26.71
N LEU A 72 -11.41 5.11 27.00
CA LEU A 72 -12.58 5.84 27.52
C LEU A 72 -13.74 5.84 26.51
N LEU A 73 -13.45 6.12 25.23
CA LEU A 73 -14.42 6.09 24.13
C LEU A 73 -14.97 4.68 23.87
N LYS A 74 -14.15 3.64 24.05
CA LYS A 74 -14.51 2.25 23.74
C LYS A 74 -15.27 1.54 24.85
N LYS A 75 -14.86 1.73 26.11
CA LYS A 75 -15.24 0.84 27.24
C LYS A 75 -16.21 1.47 28.21
N TYR A 76 -16.10 2.77 28.46
CA TYR A 76 -16.78 3.39 29.59
C TYR A 76 -18.00 4.22 29.19
N ASN A 77 -18.13 4.63 27.92
CA ASN A 77 -19.26 5.42 27.36
C ASN A 77 -19.79 6.48 28.34
N LYS A 78 -18.86 7.10 29.08
CA LYS A 78 -19.19 7.85 30.30
C LYS A 78 -19.42 9.33 30.02
N TYR A 79 -18.74 9.85 28.99
CA TYR A 79 -18.75 11.25 28.64
C TYR A 79 -19.46 11.44 27.31
N ASP A 80 -20.08 12.60 27.17
CA ASP A 80 -20.93 12.92 26.06
C ASP A 80 -20.15 13.75 25.00
N ILE A 81 -19.28 14.66 25.44
CA ILE A 81 -18.30 15.39 24.60
C ILE A 81 -16.88 15.07 25.03
N TYR A 82 -16.00 14.97 24.03
CA TYR A 82 -14.57 14.76 24.19
C TYR A 82 -13.82 15.91 23.54
N VAL A 83 -13.00 16.62 24.33
CA VAL A 83 -11.96 17.50 23.80
C VAL A 83 -10.67 16.69 23.72
N TYR A 84 -10.14 16.53 22.52
CA TYR A 84 -9.05 15.60 22.22
C TYR A 84 -7.99 16.22 21.32
N ASP A 85 -6.74 15.78 21.49
CA ASP A 85 -5.63 16.18 20.62
C ASP A 85 -5.90 15.69 19.19
N ASN A 86 -5.89 16.62 18.23
CA ASN A 86 -6.19 16.34 16.83
C ASN A 86 -5.25 15.29 16.21
N LEU A 87 -4.10 15.04 16.85
CA LEU A 87 -3.16 13.99 16.47
C LEU A 87 -3.82 12.60 16.41
N TYR A 88 -4.71 12.28 17.34
CA TYR A 88 -5.21 10.90 17.48
C TYR A 88 -6.56 10.64 16.81
N ILE A 89 -6.95 11.47 15.83
CA ILE A 89 -8.23 11.35 15.13
C ILE A 89 -8.44 9.97 14.48
N ALA A 90 -7.38 9.31 13.99
CA ALA A 90 -7.46 7.97 13.40
C ALA A 90 -7.91 6.89 14.41
N ASN A 91 -7.63 7.09 15.70
CA ASN A 91 -8.02 6.19 16.79
C ASN A 91 -9.45 6.47 17.25
N TYR A 92 -9.84 7.74 17.29
CA TYR A 92 -11.09 8.20 17.91
C TYR A 92 -12.27 8.30 16.96
N GLY A 93 -12.04 8.67 15.69
CA GLY A 93 -13.09 9.08 14.76
C GLY A 93 -14.25 8.08 14.64
N LYS A 94 -13.96 6.77 14.66
CA LYS A 94 -14.98 5.71 14.61
C LYS A 94 -15.99 5.71 15.77
N TYR A 95 -15.71 6.40 16.87
CA TYR A 95 -16.60 6.52 18.05
C TYR A 95 -17.33 7.88 18.12
N LEU A 96 -16.98 8.82 17.25
CA LEU A 96 -17.47 10.19 17.27
C LEU A 96 -18.61 10.36 16.26
N LEU A 97 -19.50 11.31 16.53
CA LEU A 97 -20.66 11.65 15.72
C LEU A 97 -20.18 12.40 14.47
N ASP A 98 -20.75 12.07 13.31
CA ASP A 98 -20.59 12.89 12.11
C ASP A 98 -21.36 14.20 12.26
N LEU A 99 -20.63 15.31 12.29
CA LEU A 99 -21.13 16.66 12.51
C LEU A 99 -21.59 17.35 11.21
N LYS A 100 -21.34 16.75 10.04
CA LYS A 100 -21.59 17.36 8.73
C LYS A 100 -23.04 17.80 8.55
N ASP A 101 -23.99 17.01 9.06
CA ASP A 101 -25.42 17.30 8.97
C ASP A 101 -25.92 18.35 9.99
N TYR A 102 -25.08 18.75 10.95
CA TYR A 102 -25.44 19.67 12.03
C TYR A 102 -24.83 21.07 11.89
N PHE A 103 -23.90 21.25 10.95
CA PHE A 103 -23.28 22.53 10.65
C PHE A 103 -23.46 22.88 9.17
N THR A 104 -23.93 24.10 8.90
CA THR A 104 -24.09 24.60 7.52
C THR A 104 -22.73 24.74 6.84
N GLN A 105 -22.69 24.64 5.51
CA GLN A 105 -21.46 24.87 4.75
C GLN A 105 -20.87 26.26 4.99
N ASP A 106 -21.71 27.28 5.15
CA ASP A 106 -21.26 28.65 5.46
C ASP A 106 -20.50 28.71 6.79
N TYR A 107 -20.97 27.98 7.81
CA TYR A 107 -20.28 27.84 9.09
C TYR A 107 -18.93 27.14 8.93
N LEU A 108 -18.87 26.04 8.17
CA LEU A 108 -17.62 25.32 7.93
C LEU A 108 -16.63 26.14 7.11
N ASN A 109 -17.11 27.02 6.24
CA ASN A 109 -16.30 27.94 5.43
C ASN A 109 -15.65 29.06 6.26
N LEU A 110 -16.04 29.25 7.52
CA LEU A 110 -15.33 30.13 8.47
C LEU A 110 -13.90 29.63 8.74
N TYR A 111 -13.67 28.32 8.58
CA TYR A 111 -12.38 27.67 8.76
C TYR A 111 -11.68 27.43 7.42
N ASN A 112 -10.36 27.29 7.48
CA ASN A 112 -9.59 26.79 6.35
C ASN A 112 -10.00 25.33 6.03
N GLN A 113 -10.43 25.06 4.81
CA GLN A 113 -10.89 23.70 4.43
C GLN A 113 -9.77 22.66 4.48
N ASN A 114 -8.54 23.05 4.13
CA ASN A 114 -7.38 22.16 4.19
C ASN A 114 -7.05 21.78 5.65
N LEU A 115 -7.17 22.74 6.58
CA LEU A 115 -7.04 22.52 8.01
C LEU A 115 -8.09 21.52 8.52
N LEU A 116 -9.38 21.73 8.20
CA LEU A 116 -10.45 20.82 8.63
C LEU A 116 -10.19 19.40 8.11
N ASN A 117 -9.89 19.25 6.82
CA ASN A 117 -9.64 17.94 6.20
C ASN A 117 -8.52 17.15 6.87
N GLN A 118 -7.49 17.84 7.38
CA GLN A 118 -6.33 17.18 7.99
C GLN A 118 -6.47 16.92 9.49
N THR A 119 -7.31 17.70 10.17
CA THR A 119 -7.38 17.68 11.64
C THR A 119 -8.71 17.17 12.17
N CYS A 120 -9.81 17.32 11.43
CA CYS A 120 -11.19 17.16 11.92
C CYS A 120 -11.97 16.04 11.21
N TYR A 121 -11.52 15.59 10.04
CA TYR A 121 -12.18 14.50 9.31
C TYR A 121 -11.59 13.12 9.65
N TYR A 122 -12.48 12.15 9.79
CA TYR A 122 -12.13 10.74 9.83
C TYR A 122 -12.84 10.04 8.67
N LYS A 123 -12.08 9.63 7.65
CA LYS A 123 -12.62 9.23 6.34
C LYS A 123 -13.46 10.38 5.77
N ASP A 124 -14.75 10.16 5.53
CA ASP A 124 -15.65 11.16 4.95
C ASP A 124 -16.56 11.83 6.01
N GLU A 125 -16.38 11.51 7.30
CA GLU A 125 -17.18 12.03 8.42
C GLU A 125 -16.43 13.18 9.12
N LEU A 126 -17.14 14.29 9.39
CA LEU A 126 -16.60 15.41 10.18
C LEU A 126 -16.79 15.10 11.66
N VAL A 127 -15.75 14.60 12.33
CA VAL A 127 -15.88 14.02 13.68
C VAL A 127 -15.57 14.99 14.82
N GLY A 128 -15.19 16.23 14.50
CA GLY A 128 -14.97 17.27 15.48
C GLY A 128 -14.80 18.65 14.86
N LEU A 129 -14.80 19.69 15.69
CA LEU A 129 -14.43 21.06 15.31
C LEU A 129 -13.21 21.54 16.11
N PRO A 130 -12.33 22.36 15.52
CA PRO A 130 -11.18 22.88 16.25
C PRO A 130 -11.64 23.92 17.27
N ILE A 131 -11.16 23.81 18.52
CA ILE A 131 -11.45 24.77 19.59
C ILE A 131 -10.24 25.64 19.94
N SER A 132 -9.05 25.04 19.97
CA SER A 132 -7.80 25.75 20.20
C SER A 132 -6.72 25.09 19.36
N LEU A 133 -6.09 25.90 18.51
CA LEU A 133 -5.00 25.46 17.65
C LEU A 133 -3.66 26.00 18.15
N ALA A 134 -2.61 25.52 17.53
CA ALA A 134 -1.26 26.04 17.68
C ALA A 134 -0.58 25.95 16.31
N TYR A 135 -0.04 27.08 15.86
CA TYR A 135 0.70 27.20 14.62
C TYR A 135 2.15 27.58 14.91
N THR A 136 3.08 27.08 14.11
CA THR A 136 4.48 27.51 14.12
C THR A 136 4.71 28.72 13.22
N VAL A 137 5.65 29.56 13.63
CA VAL A 137 6.02 30.81 12.96
C VAL A 137 7.54 31.02 13.06
N LEU A 138 8.07 31.91 12.23
CA LEU A 138 9.44 32.41 12.35
C LEU A 138 9.47 33.63 13.26
N TYR A 139 10.30 33.57 14.29
CA TYR A 139 10.69 34.72 15.07
C TYR A 139 12.07 35.20 14.60
N SER A 140 12.14 36.47 14.19
CA SER A 140 13.33 37.10 13.62
C SER A 140 13.85 38.19 14.53
N ASN A 141 15.12 38.13 14.92
CA ASN A 141 15.71 39.05 15.90
C ASN A 141 15.83 40.46 15.31
N ARG A 142 14.90 41.33 15.68
CA ARG A 142 14.76 42.68 15.11
C ARG A 142 15.97 43.56 15.41
N VAL A 143 16.61 43.34 16.56
CA VAL A 143 17.78 44.11 17.01
C VAL A 143 18.97 43.82 16.10
N LEU A 144 19.25 42.54 15.84
CA LEU A 144 20.33 42.13 14.94
C LEU A 144 20.02 42.52 13.48
N LEU A 145 18.79 42.29 13.01
CA LEU A 145 18.41 42.65 11.64
C LEU A 145 18.52 44.15 11.39
N SER A 146 18.07 44.99 12.33
CA SER A 146 18.17 46.45 12.22
C SER A 146 19.62 46.92 12.26
N LYS A 147 20.46 46.34 13.15
CA LYS A 147 21.90 46.66 13.25
C LYS A 147 22.62 46.48 11.91
N TYR A 148 22.25 45.46 11.14
CA TYR A 148 22.89 45.11 9.87
C TYR A 148 22.07 45.51 8.63
N ASN A 149 20.99 46.27 8.79
CA ASN A 149 20.08 46.69 7.72
C ASN A 149 19.59 45.52 6.85
N LYS A 150 19.20 44.42 7.51
CA LYS A 150 18.66 43.21 6.88
C LYS A 150 17.15 43.13 7.10
N LYS A 151 16.46 42.50 6.15
CA LYS A 151 15.01 42.24 6.22
C LYS A 151 14.76 40.84 6.77
N ILE A 152 13.53 40.61 7.22
CA ILE A 152 13.04 39.27 7.56
C ILE A 152 13.09 38.41 6.27
N PRO A 153 13.70 37.22 6.31
CA PRO A 153 13.87 36.37 5.14
C PRO A 153 12.54 35.75 4.71
N LYS A 154 12.30 35.73 3.41
CA LYS A 154 11.12 35.09 2.79
C LYS A 154 11.45 33.73 2.20
N THR A 155 12.74 33.42 2.00
CA THR A 155 13.21 32.13 1.48
C THR A 155 14.27 31.51 2.37
N TRP A 156 14.42 30.18 2.29
CA TRP A 156 15.46 29.46 3.00
C TRP A 156 16.87 29.90 2.59
N ASP A 157 17.05 30.32 1.33
CA ASP A 157 18.31 30.89 0.85
C ASP A 157 18.59 32.26 1.49
N GLU A 158 17.60 33.16 1.53
CA GLU A 158 17.75 34.46 2.20
C GLU A 158 18.06 34.30 3.70
N LEU A 159 17.40 33.35 4.37
CA LEU A 159 17.65 33.03 5.77
C LEU A 159 19.11 32.57 5.96
N LEU A 160 19.57 31.67 5.09
CA LEU A 160 20.92 31.13 5.13
C LEU A 160 21.97 32.22 4.89
N GLU A 161 21.81 33.01 3.83
CA GLU A 161 22.74 34.09 3.47
C GLU A 161 22.79 35.19 4.52
N THR A 162 21.62 35.61 5.03
CA THR A 162 21.53 36.64 6.08
C THR A 162 22.19 36.15 7.36
N SER A 163 21.97 34.90 7.74
CA SER A 163 22.59 34.30 8.92
C SER A 163 24.10 34.23 8.78
N LYS A 164 24.63 33.73 7.65
CA LYS A 164 26.08 33.68 7.40
C LYS A 164 26.71 35.06 7.50
N PHE A 165 26.08 36.08 6.90
CA PHE A 165 26.59 37.45 6.97
C PHE A 165 26.65 37.96 8.41
N ILE A 166 25.54 37.90 9.14
CA ILE A 166 25.46 38.45 10.50
C ILE A 166 26.37 37.69 11.46
N LEU A 167 26.39 36.36 11.42
CA LEU A 167 27.28 35.55 12.25
C LEU A 167 28.76 35.89 12.02
N ASN A 168 29.16 36.11 10.76
CA ASN A 168 30.53 36.50 10.44
C ASN A 168 30.87 37.91 10.93
N GLU A 169 29.96 38.88 10.81
CA GLU A 169 30.18 40.24 11.32
C GLU A 169 30.20 40.29 12.85
N GLU A 170 29.33 39.55 13.53
CA GLU A 170 29.32 39.43 14.99
C GLU A 170 30.59 38.74 15.51
N LYS A 171 31.07 37.72 14.80
CA LYS A 171 32.33 37.06 15.12
C LYS A 171 33.53 38.00 15.02
N LYS A 172 33.55 38.96 14.09
CA LYS A 172 34.59 40.02 14.03
C LYS A 172 34.56 40.94 15.25
N LEU A 173 33.41 41.04 15.92
CA LEU A 173 33.22 41.79 17.16
C LEU A 173 33.39 40.92 18.42
N ASN A 174 33.95 39.71 18.30
CA ASN A 174 34.10 38.71 19.36
C ASN A 174 32.77 38.21 19.97
N ASN A 175 31.65 38.35 19.27
CA ASN A 175 30.38 37.76 19.68
C ASN A 175 30.17 36.41 18.96
N THR A 176 30.41 35.32 19.67
CA THR A 176 30.31 33.94 19.14
C THR A 176 29.13 33.15 19.69
N ASN A 177 28.29 33.78 20.52
CA ASN A 177 27.20 33.08 21.21
C ASN A 177 25.87 33.13 20.44
N ILE A 178 25.84 33.83 19.30
CA ILE A 178 24.63 33.94 18.47
C ILE A 178 24.41 32.64 17.70
N ILE A 179 23.19 32.12 17.79
CA ILE A 179 22.71 30.99 17.00
C ILE A 179 22.10 31.55 15.71
N GLY A 180 22.51 31.06 14.54
CA GLY A 180 21.93 31.51 13.26
C GLY A 180 20.48 31.08 13.11
N TYR A 181 20.22 29.78 13.27
CA TYR A 181 18.86 29.23 13.21
C TYR A 181 18.62 28.11 14.24
N ASN A 182 17.53 28.24 15.01
CA ASN A 182 16.99 27.20 15.88
C ASN A 182 15.61 26.75 15.35
N GLY A 183 15.57 25.59 14.70
CA GLY A 183 14.38 25.10 13.98
C GLY A 183 13.51 24.08 14.73
N LEU A 184 13.79 23.79 16.02
CA LEU A 184 13.04 22.83 16.85
C LEU A 184 13.06 21.38 16.28
N PHE A 185 14.23 20.87 15.89
CA PHE A 185 14.43 19.51 15.33
C PHE A 185 14.78 18.49 16.43
N THR A 186 14.08 18.56 17.56
CA THR A 186 14.34 17.77 18.77
C THR A 186 14.05 16.28 18.59
N ASP A 187 14.54 15.45 19.51
CA ASP A 187 14.34 13.99 19.43
C ASP A 187 12.88 13.54 19.73
N ASP A 188 12.05 14.45 20.26
CA ASP A 188 10.64 14.22 20.60
C ASP A 188 9.67 14.59 19.45
N ASP A 189 8.37 14.70 19.74
CA ASP A 189 7.33 14.93 18.72
C ASP A 189 7.49 16.27 17.96
N PHE A 190 8.20 17.26 18.52
CA PHE A 190 8.44 18.49 17.77
C PHE A 190 9.38 18.27 16.58
N GLY A 191 10.29 17.28 16.65
CA GLY A 191 11.20 16.96 15.55
C GLY A 191 10.48 16.58 14.26
N ILE A 192 9.44 15.73 14.34
CA ILE A 192 8.66 15.36 13.15
C ILE A 192 7.88 16.57 12.62
N CYS A 193 7.33 17.41 13.51
CA CYS A 193 6.64 18.63 13.12
C CYS A 193 7.56 19.50 12.26
N SER A 194 8.80 19.68 12.70
CA SER A 194 9.81 20.47 12.00
C SER A 194 10.28 19.87 10.70
N ILE A 195 10.55 18.57 10.64
CA ILE A 195 10.95 17.91 9.40
C ILE A 195 9.82 17.97 8.37
N TYR A 196 8.59 17.62 8.79
CA TYR A 196 7.44 17.56 7.89
C TYR A 196 7.09 18.95 7.35
N GLU A 197 7.06 19.96 8.21
CA GLU A 197 6.86 21.35 7.82
C GLU A 197 7.95 21.87 6.86
N PHE A 198 9.21 21.52 7.11
CA PHE A 198 10.32 21.92 6.23
C PHE A 198 10.15 21.33 4.83
N ILE A 199 9.86 20.04 4.71
CA ILE A 199 9.58 19.39 3.41
C ILE A 199 8.38 20.06 2.72
N TYR A 200 7.32 20.37 3.47
CA TYR A 200 6.12 21.04 2.95
C TYR A 200 6.40 22.46 2.42
N SER A 201 7.31 23.20 3.07
CA SER A 201 7.75 24.53 2.64
C SER A 201 8.58 24.52 1.34
N CYS A 202 9.00 23.34 0.89
CA CYS A 202 9.77 23.13 -0.34
C CYS A 202 8.96 22.65 -1.53
N ARG A 203 7.63 22.58 -1.40
CA ARG A 203 6.73 22.18 -2.51
C ARG A 203 6.78 23.17 -3.68
N GLU A 204 6.31 22.72 -4.85
CA GLU A 204 6.43 23.46 -6.10
C GLU A 204 5.60 24.76 -6.16
N SER A 205 4.43 24.79 -5.55
CA SER A 205 3.51 25.94 -5.58
C SER A 205 2.66 26.03 -4.30
N TYR A 206 2.03 27.17 -4.07
CA TYR A 206 1.12 27.37 -2.93
C TYR A 206 0.05 26.26 -2.84
N ASN A 207 -0.56 25.91 -3.97
CA ASN A 207 -1.63 24.90 -4.08
C ASN A 207 -1.13 23.45 -4.16
N SER A 208 0.19 23.22 -4.25
CA SER A 208 0.74 21.87 -4.28
C SER A 208 0.49 21.17 -2.94
N THR A 209 0.25 19.86 -2.99
CA THR A 209 0.16 19.03 -1.79
C THR A 209 1.54 18.77 -1.19
N PHE A 210 1.58 18.08 -0.05
CA PHE A 210 2.82 17.55 0.49
C PHE A 210 3.55 16.70 -0.58
N PRO A 211 4.85 16.96 -0.86
CA PRO A 211 5.61 16.19 -1.84
C PRO A 211 5.72 14.72 -1.45
N GLU A 212 5.74 13.80 -2.43
CA GLU A 212 6.02 12.39 -2.12
C GLU A 212 7.39 12.26 -1.44
N LEU A 213 7.49 11.44 -0.38
CA LEU A 213 8.73 11.33 0.40
C LEU A 213 9.91 10.89 -0.47
N THR A 214 9.70 10.01 -1.45
CA THR A 214 10.75 9.53 -2.36
C THR A 214 10.97 10.43 -3.58
N SER A 215 10.34 11.61 -3.65
CA SER A 215 10.52 12.54 -4.78
C SER A 215 11.83 13.32 -4.68
N GLU A 216 12.29 13.81 -5.83
CA GLU A 216 13.46 14.69 -5.93
C GLU A 216 13.29 15.99 -5.12
N VAL A 217 12.06 16.49 -5.00
CA VAL A 217 11.73 17.67 -4.17
C VAL A 217 12.01 17.38 -2.70
N SER A 218 11.55 16.24 -2.18
CA SER A 218 11.78 15.84 -0.79
C SER A 218 13.26 15.59 -0.52
N ILE A 219 13.98 14.93 -1.44
CA ILE A 219 15.42 14.69 -1.34
C ILE A 219 16.17 16.02 -1.23
N ASN A 220 15.94 16.93 -2.17
CA ASN A 220 16.58 18.25 -2.16
C ASN A 220 16.21 19.09 -0.94
N SER A 221 14.99 18.94 -0.40
CA SER A 221 14.59 19.62 0.83
C SER A 221 15.42 19.14 2.04
N LEU A 222 15.69 17.84 2.17
CA LEU A 222 16.53 17.35 3.27
C LEU A 222 17.99 17.77 3.10
N GLU A 223 18.52 17.77 1.88
CA GLU A 223 19.87 18.30 1.62
C GLU A 223 19.97 19.79 1.98
N LYS A 224 18.94 20.57 1.65
CA LYS A 224 18.87 21.99 2.06
C LYS A 224 18.80 22.15 3.58
N LEU A 225 18.02 21.30 4.26
CA LEU A 225 17.96 21.29 5.72
C LEU A 225 19.33 20.98 6.35
N LYS A 226 20.05 19.99 5.81
CA LYS A 226 21.40 19.65 6.25
C LYS A 226 22.37 20.80 6.03
N GLN A 227 22.30 21.46 4.87
CA GLN A 227 23.07 22.68 4.60
C GLN A 227 22.82 23.78 5.64
N ILE A 228 21.55 24.06 5.97
CA ILE A 228 21.20 25.06 6.99
C ILE A 228 21.77 24.67 8.36
N LYS A 229 21.65 23.40 8.75
CA LYS A 229 22.21 22.90 10.00
C LYS A 229 23.72 23.11 10.06
N ASP A 230 24.43 22.69 9.02
CA ASP A 230 25.90 22.63 9.02
C ASP A 230 26.55 24.01 8.90
N GLU A 231 25.89 24.95 8.22
CA GLU A 231 26.51 26.25 7.92
C GLU A 231 26.14 27.37 8.91
N ILE A 232 24.97 27.31 9.56
CA ILE A 232 24.48 28.40 10.43
C ILE A 232 23.93 27.94 11.78
N SER A 233 24.11 26.66 12.12
CA SER A 233 23.67 26.09 13.40
C SER A 233 24.65 25.02 13.87
N SER A 234 24.20 24.14 14.77
CA SER A 234 24.97 22.98 15.23
C SER A 234 24.06 21.80 15.53
N ASP A 235 24.66 20.60 15.63
CA ASP A 235 23.94 19.39 16.03
C ASP A 235 23.28 19.55 17.41
N SER A 236 23.96 20.20 18.35
CA SER A 236 23.42 20.45 19.68
C SER A 236 22.22 21.38 19.64
N VAL A 237 22.27 22.48 18.89
CA VAL A 237 21.15 23.41 18.76
C VAL A 237 19.94 22.73 18.13
N PHE A 238 20.13 21.94 17.07
CA PHE A 238 19.03 21.27 16.39
C PHE A 238 18.33 20.23 17.28
N ARG A 239 19.07 19.49 18.12
CA ARG A 239 18.52 18.41 18.95
C ARG A 239 17.99 18.86 20.32
N THR A 240 18.32 20.07 20.78
CA THR A 240 17.98 20.52 22.14
C THR A 240 16.64 21.23 22.20
N ASP A 241 15.79 20.83 23.15
CA ASP A 241 14.53 21.51 23.47
C ASP A 241 14.77 22.76 24.35
N ASN A 242 15.46 23.76 23.79
CA ASN A 242 15.75 25.04 24.46
C ASN A 242 15.20 26.25 23.70
N THR A 243 14.38 26.04 22.66
CA THR A 243 13.91 27.12 21.78
C THR A 243 13.11 28.19 22.52
N LEU A 244 12.31 27.82 23.52
CA LEU A 244 11.59 28.79 24.35
C LEU A 244 12.54 29.66 25.21
N ASN A 245 13.64 29.08 25.68
CA ASN A 245 14.66 29.83 26.42
C ASN A 245 15.41 30.78 25.49
N SER A 246 15.75 30.33 24.27
CA SER A 246 16.34 31.18 23.23
C SER A 246 15.45 32.35 22.81
N LEU A 247 14.13 32.13 22.75
CA LEU A 247 13.13 33.17 22.49
C LEU A 247 13.14 34.24 23.59
N LYS A 248 13.23 33.84 24.86
CA LYS A 248 13.31 34.77 26.00
C LYS A 248 14.65 35.49 26.10
N ASN A 249 15.74 34.79 25.82
CA ASN A 249 17.11 35.30 25.98
C ASN A 249 17.57 36.19 24.82
N GLY A 250 17.00 36.01 23.62
CA GLY A 250 17.42 36.80 22.45
C GLY A 250 18.72 36.33 21.81
N ASP A 251 19.14 35.09 22.05
CA ASP A 251 20.43 34.54 21.62
C ASP A 251 20.44 33.95 20.19
N SER A 252 19.27 33.91 19.54
CA SER A 252 19.11 33.37 18.19
C SER A 252 18.77 34.50 17.21
N LEU A 253 19.34 34.46 16.01
CA LEU A 253 18.97 35.38 14.94
C LEU A 253 17.60 35.01 14.37
N PHE A 254 17.40 33.73 14.10
CA PHE A 254 16.13 33.17 13.66
C PHE A 254 15.77 31.96 14.51
N LEU A 255 14.51 31.86 14.90
CA LEU A 255 14.01 30.69 15.60
C LEU A 255 12.59 30.36 15.16
N LYS A 256 12.30 29.07 15.12
CA LYS A 256 10.95 28.57 14.86
C LYS A 256 10.31 28.11 16.15
N TYR A 257 9.15 28.64 16.47
CA TYR A 257 8.37 28.15 17.61
C TYR A 257 6.87 28.35 17.38
N PHE A 258 6.06 27.77 18.25
CA PHE A 258 4.61 28.02 18.23
C PHE A 258 4.31 29.50 18.53
N ILE A 259 3.21 30.01 17.98
CA ILE A 259 2.66 31.32 18.33
C ILE A 259 2.48 31.36 19.84
N THR A 260 3.10 32.35 20.47
CA THR A 260 3.11 32.54 21.92
C THR A 260 2.63 33.96 22.26
N PRO A 261 2.22 34.25 23.50
CA PRO A 261 1.84 35.60 23.91
C PRO A 261 2.93 36.65 23.63
N GLU A 262 2.52 37.84 23.15
CA GLU A 262 3.43 38.89 22.66
C GLU A 262 4.48 39.30 23.71
N ILE A 263 4.08 39.25 24.99
CA ILE A 263 4.93 39.59 26.13
C ILE A 263 6.27 38.84 26.18
N PHE A 264 6.34 37.64 25.60
CA PHE A 264 7.57 36.84 25.61
C PHE A 264 8.61 37.27 24.59
N PHE A 265 8.24 38.03 23.55
CA PHE A 265 9.15 38.29 22.42
C PHE A 265 9.11 39.72 21.85
N LYS A 266 8.10 40.54 22.19
CA LYS A 266 7.84 41.87 21.62
C LYS A 266 9.06 42.79 21.49
N HIS A 267 9.98 42.73 22.45
CA HIS A 267 11.14 43.62 22.49
C HIS A 267 12.32 43.14 21.64
N THR A 268 12.37 41.85 21.29
CA THR A 268 13.56 41.23 20.70
C THR A 268 13.29 40.67 19.32
N TYR A 269 12.08 40.16 19.06
CA TYR A 269 11.75 39.46 17.82
C TYR A 269 10.53 40.05 17.14
N ASP A 270 10.53 40.01 15.82
CA ASP A 270 9.34 40.14 14.97
C ASP A 270 8.85 38.74 14.58
N MET A 271 7.53 38.56 14.55
CA MET A 271 6.89 37.32 14.13
C MET A 271 6.55 37.39 12.64
N SER A 272 6.74 36.29 11.91
CA SER A 272 6.43 36.17 10.50
C SER A 272 6.13 34.72 10.12
N ILE A 273 5.54 34.48 8.95
CA ILE A 273 5.43 33.11 8.40
C ILE A 273 6.82 32.53 8.12
N LEU A 274 6.95 31.20 8.14
CA LEU A 274 8.22 30.57 7.79
C LEU A 274 8.63 30.86 6.34
N PRO A 275 9.92 30.94 6.05
CA PRO A 275 10.38 30.97 4.68
C PRO A 275 10.07 29.63 3.99
N GLY A 276 9.99 29.67 2.66
CA GLY A 276 9.93 28.47 1.83
C GLY A 276 11.10 28.39 0.87
N ILE A 277 11.03 27.43 -0.06
CA ILE A 277 12.04 27.31 -1.12
C ILE A 277 12.02 28.51 -2.07
N LYS A 278 10.87 29.19 -2.18
CA LYS A 278 10.69 30.44 -2.93
C LYS A 278 9.67 31.34 -2.25
N GLU A 279 9.73 32.63 -2.53
CA GLU A 279 8.79 33.61 -1.98
C GLU A 279 7.33 33.22 -2.28
N GLY A 280 6.46 33.38 -1.28
CA GLY A 280 5.05 33.02 -1.34
C GLY A 280 4.75 31.55 -1.00
N ILE A 281 5.77 30.69 -0.91
CA ILE A 281 5.64 29.33 -0.36
C ILE A 281 6.12 29.34 1.09
N SER A 282 5.37 28.68 1.96
CA SER A 282 5.66 28.58 3.40
C SER A 282 5.07 27.28 3.96
N GLY A 283 5.23 27.05 5.26
CA GLY A 283 4.56 25.99 6.00
C GLY A 283 4.28 26.48 7.42
N ALA A 284 3.20 25.96 8.01
CA ALA A 284 2.88 26.15 9.43
C ALA A 284 2.33 24.83 9.97
N ILE A 285 3.10 24.11 10.80
CA ILE A 285 2.58 22.90 11.43
C ILE A 285 1.37 23.26 12.28
N VAL A 286 0.33 22.42 12.23
CA VAL A 286 -0.85 22.58 13.06
C VAL A 286 -0.85 21.51 14.15
N ALA A 287 -0.96 21.97 15.39
CA ALA A 287 -1.32 21.16 16.54
C ALA A 287 -2.55 21.76 17.21
N GLY A 288 -3.11 21.05 18.19
CA GLY A 288 -4.20 21.58 19.01
C GLY A 288 -5.26 20.56 19.35
N TYR A 289 -6.36 21.07 19.86
CA TYR A 289 -7.47 20.29 20.36
C TYR A 289 -8.72 20.52 19.52
N ASN A 290 -9.42 19.42 19.27
CA ASN A 290 -10.73 19.40 18.66
C ASN A 290 -11.76 18.95 19.67
N VAL A 291 -13.02 19.26 19.40
CA VAL A 291 -14.15 18.83 20.20
C VAL A 291 -15.05 17.93 19.35
N GLY A 292 -15.23 16.69 19.81
CA GLY A 292 -16.10 15.70 19.19
C GLY A 292 -17.20 15.24 20.14
N ILE A 293 -18.32 14.83 19.57
CA ILE A 293 -19.48 14.32 20.31
C ILE A 293 -19.46 12.79 20.21
N PHE A 294 -19.72 12.09 21.31
CA PHE A 294 -19.84 10.64 21.28
C PHE A 294 -21.05 10.22 20.44
N LYS A 295 -20.87 9.24 19.52
CA LYS A 295 -21.93 8.94 18.55
C LYS A 295 -23.15 8.21 19.12
N ASN A 296 -22.98 7.47 20.22
CA ASN A 296 -24.02 6.62 20.80
C ASN A 296 -24.71 7.30 22.00
N LEU A 297 -25.25 8.51 21.80
CA LEU A 297 -25.99 9.26 22.81
C LEU A 297 -27.51 9.16 22.59
N SER A 298 -28.29 9.43 23.64
CA SER A 298 -29.72 9.71 23.47
C SER A 298 -29.92 11.03 22.71
N GLU A 299 -31.04 11.18 21.99
CA GLU A 299 -31.31 12.41 21.24
C GLU A 299 -31.27 13.66 22.14
N GLU A 300 -31.85 13.60 23.36
CA GLU A 300 -31.76 14.69 24.35
C GLU A 300 -30.30 15.12 24.61
N LYS A 301 -29.40 14.16 24.86
CA LYS A 301 -27.98 14.43 25.14
C LYS A 301 -27.23 14.92 23.91
N LYS A 302 -27.60 14.41 22.74
CA LYS A 302 -27.00 14.81 21.47
C LYS A 302 -27.34 16.26 21.14
N PHE A 303 -28.59 16.70 21.29
CA PHE A 303 -28.97 18.10 21.13
C PHE A 303 -28.25 19.02 22.13
N ALA A 304 -28.18 18.63 23.41
CA ALA A 304 -27.43 19.37 24.42
C ALA A 304 -25.93 19.48 24.07
N SER A 305 -25.32 18.39 23.57
CA SER A 305 -23.93 18.38 23.12
C SER A 305 -23.70 19.35 21.97
N LEU A 306 -24.61 19.37 20.99
CA LEU A 306 -24.53 20.26 19.84
C LEU A 306 -24.63 21.72 20.25
N ALA A 307 -25.51 22.06 21.22
CA ALA A 307 -25.61 23.41 21.76
C ALA A 307 -24.31 23.87 22.44
N VAL A 308 -23.68 23.01 23.24
CA VAL A 308 -22.36 23.28 23.84
C VAL A 308 -21.32 23.50 22.74
N LEU A 309 -21.26 22.60 21.75
CA LEU A 309 -20.28 22.67 20.67
C LEU A 309 -20.45 23.95 19.83
N GLN A 310 -21.68 24.34 19.50
CA GLN A 310 -21.99 25.57 18.78
C GLN A 310 -21.56 26.81 19.58
N PHE A 311 -21.82 26.84 20.89
CA PHE A 311 -21.42 27.96 21.74
C PHE A 311 -19.89 28.12 21.81
N ILE A 312 -19.15 27.04 22.12
CA ILE A 312 -17.70 27.10 22.31
C ILE A 312 -16.93 27.35 21.00
N SER A 313 -17.47 26.92 19.86
CA SER A 313 -16.86 27.13 18.54
C SER A 313 -17.36 28.40 17.85
N SER A 314 -18.26 29.16 18.46
CA SER A 314 -18.81 30.39 17.88
C SER A 314 -17.72 31.45 17.65
N PRO A 315 -17.85 32.30 16.59
CA PRO A 315 -16.92 33.39 16.34
C PRO A 315 -16.73 34.34 17.53
N GLU A 316 -17.82 34.66 18.25
CA GLU A 316 -17.78 35.52 19.43
C GLU A 316 -16.91 34.92 20.54
N MET A 317 -17.12 33.64 20.85
CA MET A 317 -16.37 32.94 21.89
C MET A 317 -14.89 32.80 21.50
N GLN A 318 -14.63 32.39 20.26
CA GLN A 318 -13.27 32.25 19.72
C GLN A 318 -12.53 33.61 19.71
N LYS A 319 -13.19 34.70 19.31
CA LYS A 319 -12.64 36.07 19.37
C LYS A 319 -12.31 36.48 20.79
N LYS A 320 -13.24 36.29 21.73
CA LYS A 320 -13.08 36.67 23.15
C LYS A 320 -11.84 36.05 23.78
N TYR A 321 -11.62 34.75 23.58
CA TYR A 321 -10.46 34.05 24.17
C TYR A 321 -9.17 34.25 23.38
N PHE A 322 -9.26 34.52 22.07
CA PHE A 322 -8.12 34.95 21.27
C PHE A 322 -7.56 36.29 21.75
N LEU A 323 -8.42 37.30 21.96
CA LEU A 323 -8.01 38.63 22.44
C LEU A 323 -7.35 38.58 23.84
N LYS A 324 -7.72 37.61 24.66
CA LYS A 324 -7.07 37.34 25.95
C LYS A 324 -5.72 36.59 25.83
N GLN A 325 -5.31 36.23 24.61
CA GLN A 325 -4.13 35.41 24.31
C GLN A 325 -4.16 34.03 25.02
N LEU A 326 -5.36 33.48 25.25
CA LEU A 326 -5.56 32.21 25.94
C LEU A 326 -5.77 31.03 24.97
N MET A 327 -6.17 31.31 23.73
CA MET A 327 -6.35 30.30 22.67
C MET A 327 -6.01 30.90 21.31
N ILE A 328 -5.59 30.04 20.37
CA ILE A 328 -5.49 30.42 18.96
C ILE A 328 -6.69 29.85 18.22
N SER A 329 -7.45 30.74 17.56
CA SER A 329 -8.64 30.35 16.80
C SER A 329 -8.27 29.74 15.45
N GLY A 330 -9.06 28.77 15.01
CA GLY A 330 -9.03 28.24 13.64
C GLY A 330 -9.94 28.99 12.66
N ILE A 331 -10.73 29.95 13.15
CA ILE A 331 -11.66 30.75 12.34
C ILE A 331 -10.86 31.87 11.66
N LEU A 332 -10.69 31.76 10.34
CA LEU A 332 -9.88 32.70 9.58
C LEU A 332 -10.54 34.08 9.47
N THR A 333 -11.86 34.13 9.41
CA THR A 333 -12.62 35.39 9.27
C THR A 333 -12.47 36.30 10.49
N LEU A 334 -11.98 35.79 11.64
CA LEU A 334 -11.67 36.64 12.79
C LEU A 334 -10.52 37.60 12.51
N PHE A 335 -9.62 37.26 11.58
CA PHE A 335 -8.51 38.12 11.23
C PHE A 335 -8.90 39.24 10.25
N ASP A 336 -10.17 39.30 9.83
CA ASP A 336 -10.73 40.46 9.11
C ASP A 336 -11.35 41.50 10.05
N ASP A 337 -11.44 41.19 11.35
CA ASP A 337 -12.01 42.07 12.37
C ASP A 337 -10.97 43.10 12.86
N GLU A 338 -11.32 44.39 12.82
CA GLU A 338 -10.43 45.48 13.20
C GLU A 338 -9.94 45.40 14.66
N GLU A 339 -10.78 44.93 15.59
CA GLU A 339 -10.40 44.79 17.00
C GLU A 339 -9.36 43.69 17.18
N VAL A 340 -9.49 42.59 16.43
CA VAL A 340 -8.52 41.50 16.42
C VAL A 340 -7.18 41.99 15.87
N CYS A 341 -7.19 42.75 14.78
CA CYS A 341 -5.97 43.27 14.15
C CYS A 341 -5.29 44.41 14.92
N GLN A 342 -5.95 44.99 15.92
CA GLN A 342 -5.29 45.86 16.88
C GLN A 342 -4.50 45.08 17.94
N ALA A 343 -4.90 43.84 18.22
CA ALA A 343 -4.28 42.99 19.24
C ALA A 343 -3.15 42.08 18.70
N CYS A 344 -3.13 41.80 17.39
CA CYS A 344 -2.10 40.98 16.76
C CYS A 344 -1.82 41.39 15.31
N ASP A 345 -0.74 40.86 14.72
CA ASP A 345 -0.46 41.01 13.29
C ASP A 345 -1.33 40.04 12.47
N CYS A 346 -2.52 40.50 12.09
CA CYS A 346 -3.45 39.74 11.26
C CYS A 346 -2.87 39.28 9.91
N GLU A 347 -1.91 40.01 9.32
CA GLU A 347 -1.32 39.62 8.04
C GLU A 347 -0.53 38.31 8.18
N VAL A 348 0.12 38.09 9.33
CA VAL A 348 0.77 36.80 9.60
C VAL A 348 -0.27 35.68 9.61
N PHE A 349 -1.37 35.84 10.35
CA PHE A 349 -2.41 34.82 10.47
C PHE A 349 -3.11 34.51 9.13
N LYS A 350 -3.44 35.54 8.34
CA LYS A 350 -4.08 35.36 7.02
C LYS A 350 -3.19 34.60 6.03
N ASN A 351 -1.88 34.79 6.13
CA ASN A 351 -0.91 34.20 5.21
C ASN A 351 -0.32 32.86 5.70
N LEU A 352 -0.76 32.34 6.86
CA LEU A 352 -0.36 31.01 7.33
C LEU A 352 -0.74 29.93 6.30
N GLN A 353 0.17 28.99 6.08
CA GLN A 353 -0.02 27.86 5.17
C GLN A 353 -0.05 26.56 5.98
N PRO A 354 -1.19 26.23 6.61
CA PRO A 354 -1.28 25.16 7.59
C PRO A 354 -1.06 23.78 6.99
N ILE A 355 -0.25 22.96 7.67
CA ILE A 355 -0.04 21.56 7.38
C ILE A 355 -0.16 20.73 8.68
N GLY A 356 -1.03 19.74 8.66
CA GLY A 356 -1.20 18.75 9.70
C GLY A 356 -0.19 17.61 9.57
N ARG A 357 0.09 16.96 10.70
CA ARG A 357 0.83 15.70 10.74
C ARG A 357 0.04 14.61 10.01
N PRO A 358 0.68 13.55 9.46
CA PRO A 358 -0.01 12.48 8.72
C PRO A 358 -0.82 11.53 9.63
N SER A 359 -1.29 12.00 10.77
CA SER A 359 -1.85 11.19 11.85
C SER A 359 -3.24 10.65 11.55
N TYR A 360 -4.04 11.36 10.74
CA TYR A 360 -5.34 10.89 10.25
C TYR A 360 -5.25 9.61 9.38
N LYS A 361 -4.08 9.31 8.81
CA LYS A 361 -3.81 8.10 8.00
C LYS A 361 -3.19 6.96 8.81
N ILE A 362 -2.66 7.24 10.01
CA ILE A 362 -1.72 6.35 10.70
C ILE A 362 -2.24 6.03 12.11
N PRO A 363 -2.86 4.86 12.33
CA PRO A 363 -3.41 4.49 13.64
C PRO A 363 -2.39 4.34 14.77
N ASN A 364 -1.12 4.03 14.45
CA ASN A 364 -0.02 4.00 15.42
C ASN A 364 0.97 5.14 15.15
N TYR A 365 0.47 6.37 15.24
CA TYR A 365 1.23 7.57 14.88
C TYR A 365 2.51 7.72 15.70
N ASP A 366 2.48 7.44 17.01
CA ASP A 366 3.65 7.63 17.88
C ASP A 366 4.83 6.74 17.43
N GLU A 367 4.59 5.46 17.13
CA GLU A 367 5.62 4.54 16.60
C GLU A 367 6.11 4.97 15.21
N TYR A 368 5.19 5.40 14.33
CA TYR A 368 5.56 5.93 13.02
C TYR A 368 6.47 7.14 13.17
N SER A 369 6.10 8.06 14.05
CA SER A 369 6.76 9.32 14.25
C SER A 369 8.18 9.15 14.79
N GLU A 370 8.37 8.23 15.73
CA GLU A 370 9.68 7.86 16.26
C GLU A 370 10.61 7.30 15.17
N LYS A 371 10.14 6.31 14.41
CA LYS A 371 10.92 5.71 13.31
C LYS A 371 11.22 6.72 12.21
N PHE A 372 10.23 7.54 11.85
CA PHE A 372 10.40 8.59 10.85
C PHE A 372 11.53 9.53 11.27
N ARG A 373 11.50 10.07 12.48
CA ARG A 373 12.59 10.92 13.00
C ARG A 373 13.92 10.20 13.00
N GLN A 374 13.97 8.96 13.50
CA GLN A 374 15.20 8.18 13.54
C GLN A 374 15.86 8.07 12.16
N TYR A 375 15.11 7.73 11.11
CA TYR A 375 15.67 7.60 9.76
C TYR A 375 16.15 8.92 9.18
N ILE A 376 15.45 10.02 9.44
CA ILE A 376 15.87 11.35 8.99
C ILE A 376 17.12 11.81 9.77
N TYR A 377 17.21 11.49 11.06
CA TYR A 377 18.37 11.79 11.90
C TYR A 377 19.60 10.95 11.55
N GLU A 378 19.43 9.72 11.08
CA GLU A 378 20.52 8.94 10.46
C GLU A 378 21.14 9.66 9.25
N PHE A 379 20.38 10.50 8.53
CA PHE A 379 20.89 11.37 7.46
C PHE A 379 21.46 12.69 7.98
N LEU A 380 20.77 13.37 8.90
CA LEU A 380 21.22 14.68 9.39
C LEU A 380 22.52 14.59 10.21
N TYR A 381 22.71 13.51 10.99
CA TYR A 381 23.81 13.35 11.93
C TYR A 381 24.72 12.15 11.63
N GLY A 382 24.36 11.33 10.63
CA GLY A 382 25.13 10.17 10.21
C GLY A 382 25.45 10.17 8.72
N ASP A 383 25.80 8.99 8.21
CA ASP A 383 26.29 8.78 6.84
C ASP A 383 25.20 8.27 5.87
N LEU A 384 23.94 8.23 6.29
CA LEU A 384 22.85 7.83 5.40
C LEU A 384 22.62 8.95 4.35
N SER A 385 22.26 8.60 3.12
CA SER A 385 21.85 9.60 2.11
C SER A 385 20.38 10.01 2.29
N ALA A 386 20.01 11.22 1.85
CA ALA A 386 18.63 11.70 1.93
C ALA A 386 17.65 10.75 1.23
N GLU A 387 18.01 10.25 0.03
CA GLU A 387 17.22 9.26 -0.72
C GLU A 387 16.93 8.00 0.12
N LYS A 388 17.95 7.43 0.77
CA LYS A 388 17.79 6.22 1.58
C LYS A 388 17.00 6.50 2.85
N ALA A 389 17.21 7.63 3.51
CA ALA A 389 16.46 8.04 4.70
C ALA A 389 14.96 8.19 4.40
N LEU A 390 14.63 8.93 3.35
CA LEU A 390 13.26 9.15 2.91
C LEU A 390 12.59 7.87 2.43
N LYS A 391 13.32 6.98 1.75
CA LYS A 391 12.82 5.66 1.37
C LYS A 391 12.48 4.81 2.58
N LYS A 392 13.36 4.74 3.59
CA LYS A 392 13.06 4.05 4.86
C LYS A 392 11.82 4.65 5.54
N ALA A 393 11.69 5.98 5.52
CA ALA A 393 10.54 6.69 6.09
C ALA A 393 9.23 6.39 5.34
N ASP A 394 9.25 6.35 4.01
CA ASP A 394 8.11 5.96 3.17
C ASP A 394 7.71 4.49 3.41
N ASP A 395 8.71 3.61 3.53
CA ASP A 395 8.54 2.18 3.78
C ASP A 395 7.84 1.85 5.11
N ILE A 396 7.78 2.78 6.07
CA ILE A 396 7.04 2.56 7.33
C ILE A 396 5.56 2.31 7.05
N THR A 397 4.98 2.98 6.05
CA THR A 397 3.53 2.93 5.75
C THR A 397 3.20 2.46 4.34
N ARG A 398 4.15 2.55 3.39
CA ARG A 398 3.93 2.14 2.00
C ARG A 398 3.54 0.67 1.93
N ILE A 399 2.41 0.41 1.27
CA ILE A 399 1.94 -0.94 0.94
C ILE A 399 2.42 -1.26 -0.48
N TYR A 400 3.30 -2.24 -0.58
CA TYR A 400 3.83 -2.73 -1.83
C TYR A 400 2.87 -3.72 -2.49
N TYR A 401 2.73 -3.57 -3.81
CA TYR A 401 2.00 -4.49 -4.68
C TYR A 401 2.74 -4.62 -6.01
N ILE A 402 2.51 -5.71 -6.75
CA ILE A 402 3.14 -5.93 -8.04
C ILE A 402 2.26 -5.32 -9.13
N SER A 403 2.84 -4.38 -9.88
CA SER A 403 2.18 -3.74 -11.01
C SER A 403 2.47 -4.50 -12.30
N ILE A 404 1.52 -4.44 -13.24
CA ILE A 404 1.75 -4.90 -14.61
C ILE A 404 2.60 -3.89 -15.37
N ASN A 405 2.56 -2.61 -14.99
CA ASN A 405 3.26 -1.55 -15.71
C ASN A 405 4.77 -1.57 -15.38
N LYS A 406 5.59 -1.62 -16.43
CA LYS A 406 7.06 -1.65 -16.38
C LYS A 406 7.66 -0.53 -15.52
N ASN A 407 7.04 0.65 -15.51
CA ASN A 407 7.53 1.81 -14.74
C ASN A 407 7.47 1.57 -13.23
N TYR A 408 6.59 0.68 -12.78
CA TYR A 408 6.38 0.38 -11.37
C TYR A 408 6.94 -0.99 -10.97
N SER A 409 6.94 -1.98 -11.88
CA SER A 409 7.53 -3.29 -11.61
C SER A 409 8.03 -3.96 -12.89
N LEU A 410 9.35 -4.03 -13.05
CA LEU A 410 9.97 -4.77 -14.15
C LEU A 410 9.65 -6.28 -14.07
N LEU A 411 9.76 -6.86 -12.87
CA LEU A 411 9.45 -8.27 -12.63
C LEU A 411 7.99 -8.59 -12.97
N GLY A 412 7.05 -7.76 -12.48
CA GLY A 412 5.62 -7.92 -12.74
C GLY A 412 5.30 -7.85 -14.23
N PHE A 413 5.91 -6.90 -14.95
CA PHE A 413 5.75 -6.74 -16.39
C PHE A 413 6.27 -7.96 -17.18
N ILE A 414 7.46 -8.48 -16.84
CA ILE A 414 8.03 -9.68 -17.49
C ILE A 414 7.11 -10.89 -17.29
N ILE A 415 6.66 -11.14 -16.06
CA ILE A 415 5.76 -12.26 -15.75
C ILE A 415 4.43 -12.13 -16.50
N ASN A 416 3.90 -10.91 -16.62
CA ASN A 416 2.68 -10.64 -17.38
C ASN A 416 2.83 -11.01 -18.86
N ILE A 417 3.97 -10.67 -19.49
CA ILE A 417 4.24 -11.03 -20.89
C ILE A 417 4.30 -12.55 -21.04
N ILE A 418 5.03 -13.25 -20.16
CA ILE A 418 5.17 -14.72 -20.21
C ILE A 418 3.79 -15.38 -20.12
N ILE A 419 2.97 -14.99 -19.15
CA ILE A 419 1.63 -15.54 -18.93
C ILE A 419 0.72 -15.26 -20.13
N SER A 420 0.78 -14.05 -20.69
CA SER A 420 -0.03 -13.68 -21.86
C SER A 420 0.35 -14.52 -23.09
N ILE A 421 1.65 -14.73 -23.33
CA ILE A 421 2.15 -15.56 -24.44
C ILE A 421 1.71 -17.01 -24.25
N LEU A 422 1.89 -17.59 -23.06
CA LEU A 422 1.48 -18.96 -22.77
C LEU A 422 -0.03 -19.15 -22.97
N THR A 423 -0.85 -18.20 -22.51
CA THR A 423 -2.30 -18.22 -22.67
C THR A 423 -2.70 -18.19 -24.15
N LEU A 424 -2.09 -17.30 -24.94
CA LEU A 424 -2.34 -17.22 -26.39
C LEU A 424 -1.90 -18.50 -27.11
N LEU A 425 -0.75 -19.07 -26.75
CA LEU A 425 -0.27 -20.33 -27.32
C LEU A 425 -1.24 -21.49 -27.03
N MET A 426 -1.74 -21.61 -25.81
CA MET A 426 -2.75 -22.61 -25.46
C MET A 426 -4.08 -22.39 -26.19
N PHE A 427 -4.49 -21.14 -26.37
CA PHE A 427 -5.73 -20.84 -27.09
C PHE A 427 -5.61 -21.15 -28.59
N PHE A 428 -4.55 -20.69 -29.26
CA PHE A 428 -4.34 -20.94 -30.68
C PHE A 428 -4.07 -22.41 -31.00
N SER A 429 -3.50 -23.18 -30.06
CA SER A 429 -3.25 -24.60 -30.28
C SER A 429 -4.53 -25.43 -30.43
N LEU A 430 -5.70 -24.90 -30.04
CA LEU A 430 -7.00 -25.54 -30.29
C LEU A 430 -7.32 -25.72 -31.77
N ILE A 431 -6.68 -24.94 -32.67
CA ILE A 431 -6.87 -25.10 -34.12
C ILE A 431 -6.45 -26.49 -34.62
N PHE A 432 -5.47 -27.13 -33.95
CA PHE A 432 -4.97 -28.45 -34.32
C PHE A 432 -6.00 -29.57 -34.12
N LEU A 433 -7.06 -29.34 -33.35
CA LEU A 433 -8.18 -30.29 -33.22
C LEU A 433 -8.97 -30.49 -34.51
N PHE A 434 -8.87 -29.55 -35.46
CA PHE A 434 -9.62 -29.58 -36.72
C PHE A 434 -8.75 -29.91 -37.95
N VAL A 435 -7.45 -30.12 -37.75
CA VAL A 435 -6.53 -30.47 -38.84
C VAL A 435 -6.55 -31.98 -39.03
N GLU A 436 -6.95 -32.46 -40.21
CA GLU A 436 -7.14 -33.89 -40.53
C GLU A 436 -5.92 -34.76 -40.16
N ASP A 437 -4.71 -34.29 -40.46
CA ASP A 437 -3.44 -34.96 -40.13
C ASP A 437 -3.27 -35.22 -38.61
N PHE A 438 -3.92 -34.43 -37.75
CA PHE A 438 -3.77 -34.45 -36.29
C PHE A 438 -4.90 -35.21 -35.57
N CYS A 439 -6.06 -35.42 -36.23
CA CYS A 439 -7.26 -35.99 -35.62
C CYS A 439 -7.05 -37.38 -35.00
N SER A 440 -6.17 -38.20 -35.59
CA SER A 440 -5.88 -39.58 -35.11
C SER A 440 -5.15 -39.64 -33.75
N LEU A 441 -4.46 -38.57 -33.34
CA LEU A 441 -3.74 -38.53 -32.06
C LEU A 441 -4.63 -38.09 -30.89
N PHE A 442 -5.76 -37.44 -31.20
CA PHE A 442 -6.68 -36.88 -30.21
C PHE A 442 -7.84 -37.82 -29.83
N GLU A 443 -7.82 -39.09 -30.24
CA GLU A 443 -8.88 -40.10 -30.00
C GLU A 443 -9.28 -40.32 -28.53
N PHE A 444 -8.46 -39.89 -27.57
CA PHE A 444 -8.74 -40.05 -26.15
C PHE A 444 -9.95 -39.24 -25.68
N LEU A 445 -10.11 -37.98 -26.10
CA LEU A 445 -11.28 -37.16 -25.78
C LEU A 445 -11.94 -36.67 -27.07
N THR A 446 -13.23 -36.37 -27.02
CA THR A 446 -13.92 -35.70 -28.12
C THR A 446 -13.46 -34.25 -28.23
N THR A 447 -13.60 -33.64 -29.41
CA THR A 447 -13.15 -32.27 -29.69
C THR A 447 -13.65 -31.25 -28.66
N ASP A 448 -14.94 -31.27 -28.34
CA ASP A 448 -15.56 -30.41 -27.31
C ASP A 448 -14.94 -30.60 -25.91
N PHE A 449 -14.46 -31.79 -25.58
CA PHE A 449 -13.83 -32.09 -24.28
C PHE A 449 -12.39 -31.61 -24.23
N TRP A 450 -11.67 -31.66 -25.36
CA TRP A 450 -10.37 -31.02 -25.47
C TRP A 450 -10.48 -29.49 -25.32
N PHE A 451 -11.52 -28.87 -25.87
CA PHE A 451 -11.80 -27.45 -25.65
C PHE A 451 -11.97 -27.13 -24.15
N ILE A 452 -12.84 -27.88 -23.46
CA ILE A 452 -13.07 -27.73 -22.02
C ILE A 452 -11.77 -27.92 -21.24
N TYR A 453 -10.98 -28.94 -21.59
CA TYR A 453 -9.73 -29.26 -20.93
C TYR A 453 -8.67 -28.15 -21.07
N VAL A 454 -8.43 -27.65 -22.29
CA VAL A 454 -7.47 -26.57 -22.52
C VAL A 454 -7.94 -25.26 -21.87
N LEU A 455 -9.25 -24.98 -21.90
CA LEU A 455 -9.83 -23.83 -21.20
C LEU A 455 -9.59 -23.92 -19.70
N GLY A 456 -9.66 -25.12 -19.11
CA GLY A 456 -9.29 -25.37 -17.72
C GLY A 456 -7.86 -24.93 -17.40
N SER A 457 -6.89 -25.35 -18.22
CA SER A 457 -5.49 -24.96 -18.03
C SER A 457 -5.27 -23.45 -18.20
N ILE A 458 -5.99 -22.81 -19.12
CA ILE A 458 -6.00 -21.35 -19.27
C ILE A 458 -6.55 -20.67 -18.01
N PHE A 459 -7.66 -21.17 -17.43
CA PHE A 459 -8.25 -20.61 -16.21
C PHE A 459 -7.29 -20.68 -15.02
N ILE A 460 -6.61 -21.82 -14.84
CA ILE A 460 -5.55 -21.97 -13.83
C ILE A 460 -4.49 -20.89 -14.03
N LEU A 461 -3.98 -20.73 -15.26
CA LEU A 461 -2.94 -19.77 -15.58
C LEU A 461 -3.39 -18.31 -15.36
N CYS A 462 -4.61 -17.97 -15.76
CA CYS A 462 -5.17 -16.63 -15.59
C CYS A 462 -5.41 -16.26 -14.11
N SER A 463 -5.46 -17.22 -13.19
CA SER A 463 -5.57 -16.92 -11.75
C SER A 463 -4.44 -16.02 -11.24
N VAL A 464 -3.26 -16.01 -11.87
CA VAL A 464 -2.14 -15.13 -11.50
C VAL A 464 -2.49 -13.65 -11.64
N TYR A 465 -3.34 -13.27 -12.60
CA TYR A 465 -3.74 -11.88 -12.81
C TYR A 465 -4.41 -11.25 -11.58
N THR A 466 -5.04 -12.09 -10.74
CA THR A 466 -5.69 -11.65 -9.51
C THR A 466 -4.71 -11.19 -8.41
N LYS A 467 -3.42 -11.52 -8.55
CA LYS A 467 -2.35 -11.11 -7.63
C LYS A 467 -1.66 -9.80 -8.01
N TYR A 468 -1.99 -9.22 -9.16
CA TYR A 468 -1.50 -7.89 -9.55
C TYR A 468 -2.31 -6.77 -8.91
N GLY A 469 -1.64 -5.66 -8.60
CA GLY A 469 -2.24 -4.49 -7.97
C GLY A 469 -2.59 -4.70 -6.50
N ILE A 470 -3.26 -3.71 -5.91
CA ILE A 470 -3.75 -3.78 -4.53
C ILE A 470 -4.79 -4.93 -4.43
N PRO A 471 -4.66 -5.84 -3.43
CA PRO A 471 -5.65 -6.87 -3.16
C PRO A 471 -7.02 -6.26 -2.81
N SER A 472 -8.07 -6.85 -3.36
CA SER A 472 -9.46 -6.48 -3.07
C SER A 472 -10.28 -7.75 -2.82
N SER A 473 -11.38 -7.64 -2.09
CA SER A 473 -12.23 -8.81 -1.81
C SER A 473 -12.62 -9.54 -3.10
N SER A 474 -12.99 -8.78 -4.15
CA SER A 474 -13.28 -9.31 -5.49
C SER A 474 -12.12 -10.10 -6.08
N LYS A 475 -10.89 -9.55 -6.06
CA LYS A 475 -9.69 -10.28 -6.55
C LYS A 475 -9.43 -11.57 -5.76
N CYS A 476 -9.68 -11.57 -4.45
CA CYS A 476 -9.55 -12.76 -3.62
C CYS A 476 -10.53 -13.86 -4.06
N HIS A 477 -11.80 -13.51 -4.33
CA HIS A 477 -12.78 -14.46 -4.86
C HIS A 477 -12.39 -14.98 -6.24
N TRP A 478 -12.02 -14.09 -7.17
CA TRP A 478 -11.62 -14.50 -8.51
C TRP A 478 -10.37 -15.38 -8.53
N SER A 479 -9.42 -15.14 -7.61
CA SER A 479 -8.23 -15.98 -7.46
C SER A 479 -8.63 -17.43 -7.15
N PHE A 480 -9.56 -17.60 -6.21
CA PHE A 480 -10.12 -18.90 -5.83
C PHE A 480 -10.93 -19.51 -6.98
N ILE A 481 -11.89 -18.77 -7.54
CA ILE A 481 -12.82 -19.27 -8.56
C ILE A 481 -12.05 -19.72 -9.82
N LEU A 482 -11.14 -18.90 -10.35
CA LEU A 482 -10.39 -19.24 -11.56
C LEU A 482 -9.54 -20.50 -11.38
N PHE A 483 -8.87 -20.61 -10.23
CA PHE A 483 -8.00 -21.74 -9.95
C PHE A 483 -8.77 -23.06 -9.80
N PHE A 484 -9.81 -23.09 -8.96
CA PHE A 484 -10.60 -24.31 -8.75
C PHE A 484 -11.46 -24.67 -9.96
N SER A 485 -12.02 -23.69 -10.66
CA SER A 485 -12.75 -23.94 -11.91
C SER A 485 -11.85 -24.47 -13.01
N GLY A 486 -10.62 -23.99 -13.09
CA GLY A 486 -9.64 -24.53 -14.00
C GLY A 486 -9.38 -26.02 -13.78
N LEU A 487 -9.15 -26.44 -12.53
CA LEU A 487 -8.94 -27.85 -12.18
C LEU A 487 -10.18 -28.72 -12.48
N ASN A 488 -11.39 -28.23 -12.18
CA ASN A 488 -12.62 -28.95 -12.50
C ASN A 488 -12.77 -29.17 -14.01
N LEU A 489 -12.54 -28.13 -14.82
CA LEU A 489 -12.58 -28.23 -16.28
C LEU A 489 -11.50 -29.18 -16.83
N ASN A 490 -10.35 -29.33 -16.17
CA ASN A 490 -9.36 -30.34 -16.51
C ASN A 490 -9.80 -31.78 -16.13
N TYR A 491 -10.36 -31.97 -14.94
CA TYR A 491 -10.67 -33.30 -14.39
C TYR A 491 -11.97 -33.91 -14.94
N ILE A 492 -13.01 -33.12 -15.20
CA ILE A 492 -14.32 -33.63 -15.66
C ILE A 492 -14.20 -34.41 -17.00
N PRO A 493 -13.50 -33.90 -18.04
CA PRO A 493 -13.28 -34.64 -19.28
C PRO A 493 -12.57 -35.98 -19.07
N ILE A 494 -11.57 -36.02 -18.19
CA ILE A 494 -10.82 -37.23 -17.85
C ILE A 494 -11.75 -38.26 -17.20
N ILE A 495 -12.51 -37.85 -16.20
CA ILE A 495 -13.44 -38.73 -15.47
C ILE A 495 -14.47 -39.35 -16.41
N TYR A 496 -15.10 -38.54 -17.27
CA TYR A 496 -16.07 -39.04 -18.25
C TYR A 496 -15.47 -40.13 -19.15
N ARG A 497 -14.27 -39.91 -19.67
CA ARG A 497 -13.62 -40.87 -20.57
C ARG A 497 -13.30 -42.17 -19.86
N LEU A 498 -12.74 -42.08 -18.64
CA LEU A 498 -12.41 -43.23 -17.83
C LEU A 498 -13.66 -44.07 -17.46
N ILE A 499 -14.79 -43.41 -17.19
CA ILE A 499 -16.06 -44.10 -16.91
C ILE A 499 -16.56 -44.88 -18.13
N ILE A 500 -16.49 -44.31 -19.33
CA ILE A 500 -17.00 -44.95 -20.55
C ILE A 500 -16.16 -46.15 -20.97
N ASN A 501 -14.85 -46.07 -20.74
CA ASN A 501 -13.90 -47.13 -21.04
C ASN A 501 -13.96 -48.29 -20.02
N PHE A 502 -14.76 -48.17 -18.96
CA PHE A 502 -14.89 -49.20 -17.95
C PHE A 502 -15.41 -50.52 -18.56
N PRO A 503 -14.77 -51.67 -18.27
CA PRO A 503 -15.03 -52.93 -18.99
C PRO A 503 -16.41 -53.53 -18.71
N ILE A 504 -17.02 -53.24 -17.56
CA ILE A 504 -18.34 -53.79 -17.18
C ILE A 504 -19.40 -52.70 -17.36
N LYS A 505 -20.17 -52.77 -18.44
CA LYS A 505 -21.28 -51.82 -18.68
C LYS A 505 -22.42 -52.08 -17.69
N ASN A 506 -22.65 -51.15 -16.77
CA ASN A 506 -23.83 -51.11 -15.92
C ASN A 506 -24.83 -50.04 -16.44
N ASN A 507 -26.04 -50.00 -15.87
CA ASN A 507 -27.07 -49.03 -16.28
C ASN A 507 -26.62 -47.57 -16.14
N VAL A 508 -25.72 -47.27 -15.19
CA VAL A 508 -25.18 -45.92 -14.98
C VAL A 508 -24.23 -45.52 -16.10
N ILE A 509 -23.31 -46.40 -16.50
CA ILE A 509 -22.36 -46.15 -17.59
C ILE A 509 -23.10 -46.00 -18.91
N LEU A 510 -24.07 -46.87 -19.18
CA LEU A 510 -24.93 -46.76 -20.37
C LEU A 510 -25.72 -45.45 -20.40
N TRP A 511 -26.18 -44.97 -19.24
CA TRP A 511 -26.83 -43.67 -19.13
C TRP A 511 -25.86 -42.52 -19.44
N ILE A 512 -24.64 -42.55 -18.88
CA ILE A 512 -23.61 -41.53 -19.10
C ILE A 512 -23.21 -41.46 -20.58
N GLU A 513 -23.01 -42.60 -21.21
CA GLU A 513 -22.65 -42.72 -22.63
C GLU A 513 -23.73 -42.10 -23.55
N ASN A 514 -25.01 -42.34 -23.23
CA ASN A 514 -26.13 -41.78 -23.99
C ASN A 514 -26.45 -40.31 -23.62
N HIS A 515 -25.97 -39.81 -22.49
CA HIS A 515 -26.31 -38.48 -21.95
C HIS A 515 -25.07 -37.65 -21.58
N LYS A 516 -24.04 -37.69 -22.42
CA LYS A 516 -22.77 -36.96 -22.28
C LYS A 516 -22.90 -35.54 -21.71
N TYR A 517 -23.72 -34.68 -22.33
CA TYR A 517 -23.85 -33.29 -21.90
C TYR A 517 -24.59 -33.12 -20.57
N LYS A 518 -25.53 -34.03 -20.25
CA LYS A 518 -26.21 -34.01 -18.95
C LYS A 518 -25.23 -34.38 -17.84
N PHE A 519 -24.37 -35.38 -18.06
CA PHE A 519 -23.33 -35.76 -17.10
C PHE A 519 -22.43 -34.58 -16.73
N ILE A 520 -21.88 -33.86 -17.73
CA ILE A 520 -21.03 -32.69 -17.47
C ILE A 520 -21.80 -31.57 -16.77
N SER A 521 -23.04 -31.31 -17.21
CA SER A 521 -23.85 -30.22 -16.66
C SER A 521 -24.07 -30.37 -15.16
N ILE A 522 -24.12 -31.60 -14.63
CA ILE A 522 -24.22 -31.85 -13.19
C ILE A 522 -23.01 -31.30 -12.44
N PHE A 523 -21.79 -31.57 -12.93
CA PHE A 523 -20.57 -31.08 -12.31
C PHE A 523 -20.44 -29.55 -12.42
N ILE A 524 -20.75 -28.99 -13.60
CA ILE A 524 -20.71 -27.54 -13.82
C ILE A 524 -21.74 -26.81 -12.95
N ILE A 525 -22.96 -27.34 -12.81
CA ILE A 525 -24.00 -26.74 -11.96
C ILE A 525 -23.58 -26.80 -10.49
N MET A 526 -23.06 -27.94 -10.03
CA MET A 526 -22.58 -28.08 -8.66
C MET A 526 -21.45 -27.11 -8.35
N GLU A 527 -20.49 -26.97 -9.27
CA GLU A 527 -19.44 -25.95 -9.18
C GLU A 527 -20.00 -24.53 -9.19
N GLY A 528 -20.95 -24.23 -10.09
CA GLY A 528 -21.61 -22.93 -10.15
C GLY A 528 -22.28 -22.56 -8.83
N ILE A 529 -22.89 -23.52 -8.14
CA ILE A 529 -23.47 -23.33 -6.80
C ILE A 529 -22.36 -23.04 -5.78
N LEU A 530 -21.29 -23.83 -5.75
CA LEU A 530 -20.17 -23.61 -4.82
C LEU A 530 -19.50 -22.25 -5.02
N ASN A 531 -19.25 -21.87 -6.27
CA ASN A 531 -18.69 -20.57 -6.63
C ASN A 531 -19.65 -19.43 -6.28
N GLY A 532 -20.95 -19.58 -6.56
CA GLY A 532 -21.98 -18.61 -6.19
C GLY A 532 -22.07 -18.40 -4.68
N LEU A 533 -22.05 -19.48 -3.90
CA LEU A 533 -21.97 -19.42 -2.44
C LEU A 533 -20.66 -18.76 -1.97
N SER A 534 -19.55 -18.96 -2.68
CA SER A 534 -18.26 -18.36 -2.31
C SER A 534 -18.27 -16.83 -2.39
N LEU A 535 -19.13 -16.25 -3.22
CA LEU A 535 -19.27 -14.79 -3.36
C LEU A 535 -20.09 -14.15 -2.23
N THR A 536 -20.73 -14.95 -1.37
CA THR A 536 -21.60 -14.44 -0.29
C THR A 536 -20.85 -14.02 0.97
N TYR A 537 -19.61 -14.45 1.14
CA TYR A 537 -18.77 -14.07 2.28
C TYR A 537 -17.72 -13.05 1.84
N GLU A 538 -17.27 -12.18 2.76
CA GLU A 538 -16.25 -11.18 2.45
C GLU A 538 -14.84 -11.65 2.84
N TYR A 539 -13.84 -11.21 2.07
CA TYR A 539 -12.43 -11.29 2.44
C TYR A 539 -11.98 -9.99 3.10
N ASP A 540 -11.41 -10.09 4.30
CA ASP A 540 -10.70 -8.96 4.91
C ASP A 540 -9.32 -8.83 4.26
N ILE A 541 -8.93 -7.60 3.93
CA ILE A 541 -7.57 -7.30 3.50
C ILE A 541 -6.73 -7.07 4.75
N LYS A 542 -5.80 -7.97 5.04
CA LYS A 542 -4.90 -7.85 6.19
C LYS A 542 -3.57 -7.26 5.76
N ASN A 543 -3.17 -6.16 6.40
CA ASN A 543 -1.83 -5.60 6.26
C ASN A 543 -0.82 -6.45 7.03
N ILE A 544 0.26 -6.83 6.36
CA ILE A 544 1.45 -7.41 6.97
C ILE A 544 2.49 -6.31 7.02
N MET A 545 2.69 -5.75 8.21
CA MET A 545 3.71 -4.76 8.47
C MET A 545 5.02 -5.47 8.82
N ASN A 546 6.11 -5.14 8.15
CA ASN A 546 7.41 -5.74 8.40
C ASN A 546 8.43 -4.63 8.73
N SER A 547 9.20 -4.81 9.81
CA SER A 547 10.16 -3.81 10.27
C SER A 547 11.43 -3.73 9.41
N GLU A 548 11.76 -4.80 8.68
CA GLU A 548 12.98 -4.93 7.87
C GLU A 548 12.67 -5.19 6.39
N GLY A 549 11.40 -5.18 6.00
CA GLY A 549 10.96 -5.53 4.65
C GLY A 549 9.73 -4.75 4.24
N GLN A 550 9.29 -4.97 3.01
CA GLN A 550 8.17 -4.24 2.42
C GLN A 550 6.84 -4.66 3.03
N ASN A 551 6.00 -3.70 3.42
CA ASN A 551 4.65 -4.01 3.86
C ASN A 551 3.81 -4.45 2.66
N TYR A 552 2.94 -5.44 2.85
CA TYR A 552 2.05 -5.93 1.79
C TYR A 552 0.72 -6.39 2.37
N GLN A 553 -0.24 -6.63 1.49
CA GLN A 553 -1.59 -7.04 1.86
C GLN A 553 -1.87 -8.48 1.44
N ILE A 554 -2.58 -9.21 2.29
CA ILE A 554 -3.06 -10.55 2.01
C ILE A 554 -4.57 -10.67 2.21
N CYS A 555 -5.19 -11.57 1.46
CA CYS A 555 -6.58 -11.97 1.65
C CYS A 555 -6.70 -12.82 2.93
N LYS A 556 -7.51 -12.40 3.90
CA LYS A 556 -7.81 -13.18 5.10
C LYS A 556 -9.30 -13.48 5.18
N MET A 557 -9.63 -14.76 5.25
CA MET A 557 -11.01 -15.20 5.42
C MET A 557 -11.38 -15.20 6.91
N LYS A 558 -12.28 -14.30 7.31
CA LYS A 558 -12.74 -14.14 8.69
C LYS A 558 -13.86 -15.12 9.05
N ASN A 559 -14.83 -15.26 8.15
CA ASN A 559 -16.07 -15.98 8.43
C ASN A 559 -15.85 -17.50 8.50
N MET A 560 -16.40 -18.12 9.55
CA MET A 560 -16.36 -19.58 9.71
C MET A 560 -17.07 -20.28 8.54
N PHE A 561 -18.16 -19.70 8.04
CA PHE A 561 -18.85 -20.16 6.84
C PHE A 561 -17.93 -20.25 5.62
N GLY A 562 -17.15 -19.20 5.35
CA GLY A 562 -16.18 -19.20 4.23
C GLY A 562 -15.11 -20.29 4.39
N LYS A 563 -14.59 -20.50 5.61
CA LYS A 563 -13.64 -21.59 5.91
C LYS A 563 -14.23 -22.97 5.68
N ILE A 564 -15.49 -23.18 6.09
CA ILE A 564 -16.21 -24.43 5.85
C ILE A 564 -16.40 -24.64 4.36
N LEU A 565 -16.85 -23.62 3.62
CA LEU A 565 -17.07 -23.71 2.18
C LEU A 565 -15.76 -23.99 1.41
N PHE A 566 -14.67 -23.32 1.79
CA PHE A 566 -13.33 -23.64 1.26
C PHE A 566 -12.94 -25.10 1.53
N GLY A 567 -13.20 -25.60 2.75
CA GLY A 567 -12.98 -27.00 3.10
C GLY A 567 -13.82 -27.98 2.27
N ILE A 568 -15.08 -27.64 2.00
CA ILE A 568 -15.97 -28.43 1.12
C ILE A 568 -15.43 -28.46 -0.31
N THR A 569 -15.00 -27.33 -0.86
CA THR A 569 -14.40 -27.28 -2.20
C THR A 569 -13.11 -28.11 -2.28
N MET A 570 -12.26 -28.03 -1.25
CA MET A 570 -11.05 -28.87 -1.19
C MET A 570 -11.39 -30.36 -1.12
N LEU A 571 -12.34 -30.75 -0.28
CA LEU A 571 -12.81 -32.14 -0.18
C LEU A 571 -13.37 -32.62 -1.52
N TYR A 572 -14.15 -31.79 -2.20
CA TYR A 572 -14.70 -32.10 -3.52
C TYR A 572 -13.60 -32.39 -4.55
N ILE A 573 -12.55 -31.56 -4.63
CA ILE A 573 -11.39 -31.81 -5.51
C ILE A 573 -10.67 -33.10 -5.15
N ILE A 574 -10.44 -33.36 -3.85
CA ILE A 574 -9.82 -34.61 -3.39
C ILE A 574 -10.65 -35.84 -3.81
N LEU A 575 -11.98 -35.74 -3.77
CA LEU A 575 -12.87 -36.81 -4.23
C LEU A 575 -12.76 -37.02 -5.75
N LEU A 576 -12.67 -35.95 -6.55
CA LEU A 576 -12.43 -36.07 -8.00
C LEU A 576 -11.09 -36.75 -8.31
N ILE A 577 -10.01 -36.33 -7.65
CA ILE A 577 -8.68 -36.93 -7.81
C ILE A 577 -8.73 -38.42 -7.42
N SER A 578 -9.36 -38.74 -6.29
CA SER A 578 -9.52 -40.13 -5.83
C SER A 578 -10.30 -40.98 -6.83
N LEU A 579 -11.36 -40.42 -7.43
CA LEU A 579 -12.15 -41.08 -8.46
C LEU A 579 -11.30 -41.38 -9.70
N ILE A 580 -10.52 -40.40 -10.18
CA ILE A 580 -9.61 -40.58 -11.31
C ILE A 580 -8.60 -41.69 -11.01
N LEU A 581 -7.95 -41.68 -9.84
CA LEU A 581 -6.97 -42.69 -9.46
C LEU A 581 -7.56 -44.11 -9.44
N VAL A 582 -8.79 -44.27 -8.93
CA VAL A 582 -9.49 -45.57 -8.93
C VAL A 582 -9.72 -46.07 -10.36
N TYR A 583 -10.24 -45.23 -11.25
CA TYR A 583 -10.48 -45.65 -12.63
C TYR A 583 -9.18 -45.88 -13.41
N VAL A 584 -8.16 -45.06 -13.20
CA VAL A 584 -6.85 -45.26 -13.83
C VAL A 584 -6.23 -46.58 -13.39
N PHE A 585 -6.36 -46.95 -12.11
CA PHE A 585 -5.92 -48.25 -11.62
C PHE A 585 -6.61 -49.41 -12.35
N ILE A 586 -7.91 -49.29 -12.62
CA ILE A 586 -8.68 -50.29 -13.38
C ILE A 586 -8.20 -50.37 -14.84
N GLU A 587 -7.95 -49.23 -15.49
CA GLU A 587 -7.50 -49.17 -16.89
C GLU A 587 -6.00 -49.42 -17.09
N TRP A 588 -5.22 -49.57 -16.02
CA TRP A 588 -3.76 -49.51 -16.05
C TRP A 588 -3.10 -50.46 -17.07
N ASN A 589 -3.71 -51.63 -17.30
CA ASN A 589 -3.17 -52.67 -18.19
C ASN A 589 -3.75 -52.65 -19.62
N ILE A 590 -4.62 -51.68 -19.95
CA ILE A 590 -5.22 -51.57 -21.28
C ILE A 590 -4.20 -50.95 -22.25
N LYS A 591 -3.76 -51.73 -23.24
CA LYS A 591 -2.73 -51.31 -24.23
C LYS A 591 -3.10 -50.04 -25.00
N LYS A 592 -4.39 -49.84 -25.30
CA LYS A 592 -4.87 -48.68 -26.08
C LYS A 592 -4.73 -47.36 -25.33
N THR A 593 -4.87 -47.34 -24.01
CA THR A 593 -4.90 -46.12 -23.17
C THR A 593 -3.68 -45.99 -22.26
N THR A 594 -2.66 -46.83 -22.42
CA THR A 594 -1.49 -46.90 -21.53
C THR A 594 -0.71 -45.59 -21.43
N TYR A 595 -0.62 -44.82 -22.52
CA TYR A 595 0.07 -43.54 -22.50
C TYR A 595 -0.74 -42.51 -21.69
N GLU A 596 -2.04 -42.39 -21.98
CA GLU A 596 -2.93 -41.44 -21.33
C GLU A 596 -3.08 -41.71 -19.84
N THR A 597 -3.26 -42.97 -19.43
CA THR A 597 -3.37 -43.34 -18.01
C THR A 597 -2.10 -42.98 -17.23
N ARG A 598 -0.92 -43.22 -17.79
CA ARG A 598 0.36 -42.82 -17.17
C ARG A 598 0.50 -41.31 -17.10
N ALA A 599 0.15 -40.58 -18.17
CA ALA A 599 0.20 -39.12 -18.21
C ALA A 599 -0.77 -38.49 -17.18
N ILE A 600 -1.98 -39.04 -17.03
CA ILE A 600 -2.95 -38.62 -16.00
C ILE A 600 -2.36 -38.80 -14.59
N VAL A 601 -1.74 -39.94 -14.30
CA VAL A 601 -1.12 -40.16 -12.98
C VAL A 601 0.03 -39.18 -12.72
N THR A 602 0.91 -38.96 -13.70
CA THR A 602 1.99 -37.98 -13.58
C THR A 602 1.45 -36.58 -13.31
N LEU A 603 0.41 -36.17 -14.02
CA LEU A 603 -0.27 -34.90 -13.83
C LEU A 603 -0.85 -34.78 -12.41
N LEU A 604 -1.57 -35.78 -11.93
CA LEU A 604 -2.14 -35.77 -10.58
C LEU A 604 -1.06 -35.67 -9.50
N TYR A 605 0.08 -36.34 -9.69
CA TYR A 605 1.21 -36.21 -8.77
C TYR A 605 1.78 -34.79 -8.74
N ILE A 606 1.93 -34.15 -9.91
CA ILE A 606 2.39 -32.76 -9.99
C ILE A 606 1.41 -31.82 -9.29
N ASP A 607 0.11 -31.97 -9.56
CA ASP A 607 -0.93 -31.15 -8.93
C ASP A 607 -0.90 -31.30 -7.41
N ILE A 608 -0.92 -32.53 -6.89
CA ILE A 608 -0.88 -32.81 -5.44
C ILE A 608 0.40 -32.20 -4.82
N LEU A 609 1.56 -32.40 -5.45
CA LEU A 609 2.82 -31.87 -4.93
C LEU A 609 2.82 -30.33 -4.90
N SER A 610 2.36 -29.70 -5.98
CA SER A 610 2.25 -28.24 -6.06
C SER A 610 1.28 -27.67 -5.02
N PHE A 611 0.16 -28.36 -4.77
CA PHE A 611 -0.78 -28.02 -3.70
C PHE A 611 -0.14 -28.09 -2.31
N VAL A 612 0.60 -29.16 -2.02
CA VAL A 612 1.31 -29.32 -0.75
C VAL A 612 2.34 -28.20 -0.57
N ILE A 613 3.11 -27.87 -1.62
CA ILE A 613 4.10 -26.79 -1.55
C ILE A 613 3.43 -25.44 -1.28
N LEU A 614 2.34 -25.10 -2.00
CA LEU A 614 1.60 -23.86 -1.76
C LEU A 614 1.07 -23.77 -0.32
N PHE A 615 0.52 -24.87 0.20
CA PHE A 615 0.01 -24.94 1.57
C PHE A 615 1.11 -24.79 2.62
N LEU A 616 2.23 -25.51 2.45
CA LEU A 616 3.38 -25.41 3.36
C LEU A 616 3.98 -24.01 3.35
N PHE A 617 4.03 -23.37 2.19
CA PHE A 617 4.56 -22.02 2.03
C PHE A 617 3.71 -20.98 2.78
N ASP A 618 2.38 -21.08 2.66
CA ASP A 618 1.44 -20.19 3.37
C ASP A 618 1.49 -20.35 4.92
N ILE A 619 1.84 -21.55 5.42
CA ILE A 619 1.87 -21.83 6.87
C ILE A 619 3.25 -21.56 7.49
N ILE A 620 4.32 -22.06 6.87
CA ILE A 620 5.65 -22.14 7.49
C ILE A 620 6.41 -20.84 7.29
N ILE A 621 6.31 -20.25 6.09
CA ILE A 621 7.11 -19.09 5.74
C ILE A 621 6.24 -17.86 5.96
N LYS A 622 6.38 -17.23 7.13
CA LYS A 622 5.99 -15.82 7.30
C LYS A 622 6.94 -14.98 6.44
N VAL A 623 6.73 -14.99 5.12
CA VAL A 623 7.66 -14.41 4.15
C VAL A 623 7.79 -12.92 4.45
N LYS A 624 8.97 -12.53 4.91
CA LYS A 624 9.33 -11.12 5.15
C LYS A 624 9.32 -10.30 3.86
N GLN A 625 9.47 -10.94 2.70
CA GLN A 625 9.58 -10.30 1.40
C GLN A 625 8.43 -10.68 0.46
N PHE A 626 7.60 -9.69 0.14
CA PHE A 626 6.44 -9.82 -0.73
C PHE A 626 6.75 -10.38 -2.13
N TYR A 627 7.87 -9.98 -2.74
CA TYR A 627 8.26 -10.47 -4.07
C TYR A 627 8.50 -11.98 -4.13
N ILE A 628 9.12 -12.55 -3.09
CA ILE A 628 9.37 -13.99 -3.00
C ILE A 628 8.03 -14.74 -2.95
N TYR A 629 7.06 -14.22 -2.18
CA TYR A 629 5.73 -14.79 -2.10
C TYR A 629 5.05 -14.87 -3.46
N PHE A 630 5.06 -13.75 -4.21
CA PHE A 630 4.45 -13.70 -5.54
C PHE A 630 5.13 -14.63 -6.54
N ILE A 631 6.47 -14.67 -6.55
CA ILE A 631 7.22 -15.53 -7.48
C ILE A 631 6.88 -16.99 -7.25
N ILE A 632 6.89 -17.44 -5.99
CA ILE A 632 6.63 -18.85 -5.66
C ILE A 632 5.20 -19.23 -6.04
N TYR A 633 4.22 -18.39 -5.69
CA TYR A 633 2.83 -18.61 -6.10
C TYR A 633 2.70 -18.72 -7.63
N THR A 634 3.27 -17.76 -8.36
CA THR A 634 3.24 -17.74 -9.83
C THR A 634 3.87 -18.98 -10.43
N CYS A 635 5.06 -19.38 -9.96
CA CYS A 635 5.75 -20.57 -10.44
C CYS A 635 4.90 -21.84 -10.26
N MET A 636 4.26 -22.00 -9.10
CA MET A 636 3.41 -23.16 -8.84
C MET A 636 2.19 -23.19 -9.77
N ILE A 637 1.53 -22.04 -9.98
CA ILE A 637 0.39 -21.94 -10.90
C ILE A 637 0.81 -22.26 -12.35
N VAL A 638 1.96 -21.76 -12.80
CA VAL A 638 2.50 -22.07 -14.13
C VAL A 638 2.82 -23.56 -14.25
N ILE A 639 3.42 -24.18 -13.23
CA ILE A 639 3.72 -25.63 -13.23
C ILE A 639 2.43 -26.46 -13.35
N ILE A 640 1.39 -26.14 -12.56
CA ILE A 640 0.10 -26.84 -12.61
C ILE A 640 -0.52 -26.69 -14.00
N SER A 641 -0.66 -25.46 -14.50
CA SER A 641 -1.28 -25.20 -15.80
C SER A 641 -0.51 -25.85 -16.96
N MET A 642 0.82 -25.69 -16.99
CA MET A 642 1.65 -26.22 -18.08
C MET A 642 1.76 -27.74 -18.06
N SER A 643 1.76 -28.37 -16.88
CA SER A 643 1.73 -29.83 -16.79
C SER A 643 0.38 -30.39 -17.23
N ASN A 644 -0.73 -29.77 -16.80
CA ASN A 644 -2.06 -30.13 -17.23
C ASN A 644 -2.22 -30.03 -18.76
N TYR A 645 -1.84 -28.89 -19.34
CA TYR A 645 -1.88 -28.69 -20.79
C TYR A 645 -0.89 -29.60 -21.53
N GLY A 646 0.38 -29.63 -21.09
CA GLY A 646 1.49 -30.21 -21.83
C GLY A 646 1.45 -31.74 -21.91
N LEU A 647 1.16 -32.42 -20.79
CA LEU A 647 1.25 -33.88 -20.71
C LEU A 647 0.16 -34.60 -21.52
N LEU A 648 -1.06 -34.05 -21.58
CA LEU A 648 -2.18 -34.70 -22.26
C LEU A 648 -2.48 -34.14 -23.65
N TYR A 649 -2.28 -32.83 -23.85
CA TYR A 649 -2.62 -32.15 -25.10
C TYR A 649 -1.38 -31.68 -25.88
N GLY A 650 -0.50 -30.91 -25.22
CA GLY A 650 0.65 -30.26 -25.88
C GLY A 650 1.64 -31.23 -26.52
N ILE A 651 2.02 -32.33 -25.85
CA ILE A 651 2.93 -33.33 -26.41
C ILE A 651 2.38 -33.94 -27.70
N LYS A 652 1.05 -34.14 -27.80
CA LYS A 652 0.44 -34.74 -29.01
C LYS A 652 0.64 -33.85 -30.25
N ILE A 653 0.61 -32.53 -30.06
CA ILE A 653 0.89 -31.57 -31.13
C ILE A 653 2.37 -31.69 -31.56
N ILE A 654 3.29 -31.74 -30.59
CA ILE A 654 4.74 -31.82 -30.85
C ILE A 654 5.08 -33.13 -31.57
N ASP A 655 4.58 -34.27 -31.08
CA ASP A 655 4.79 -35.58 -31.68
C ASP A 655 4.32 -35.64 -33.14
N CYS A 656 3.17 -35.01 -33.44
CA CYS A 656 2.64 -34.93 -34.80
C CYS A 656 3.55 -34.09 -35.72
N ILE A 657 4.02 -32.93 -35.24
CA ILE A 657 4.91 -32.05 -36.01
C ILE A 657 6.24 -32.78 -36.33
N ILE A 658 6.78 -33.52 -35.37
CA ILE A 658 8.01 -34.30 -35.54
C ILE A 658 7.79 -35.45 -36.55
N LYS A 659 6.72 -36.23 -36.40
CA LYS A 659 6.39 -37.34 -37.32
C LYS A 659 6.10 -36.86 -38.74
N ARG A 660 5.50 -35.69 -38.91
CA ARG A 660 5.25 -35.09 -40.24
C ARG A 660 6.56 -34.69 -40.94
N LYS A 661 7.54 -34.16 -40.19
CA LYS A 661 8.89 -33.89 -40.73
C LYS A 661 9.58 -35.17 -41.17
N SER A 662 9.53 -36.25 -40.40
CA SER A 662 10.14 -37.52 -40.78
C SER A 662 9.46 -38.15 -42.01
N PHE A 663 8.12 -38.08 -42.10
CA PHE A 663 7.38 -38.59 -43.27
C PHE A 663 7.71 -37.79 -44.55
N ARG A 664 7.74 -36.45 -44.47
CA ARG A 664 8.18 -35.62 -45.61
C ARG A 664 9.61 -35.90 -46.03
N LEU A 665 10.53 -36.10 -45.09
CA LEU A 665 11.93 -36.46 -45.40
C LEU A 665 12.02 -37.82 -46.11
N THR A 666 11.23 -38.80 -45.65
CA THR A 666 11.20 -40.14 -46.23
C THR A 666 10.56 -40.14 -47.62
N PHE A 667 9.51 -39.34 -47.82
CA PHE A 667 8.85 -39.12 -49.11
C PHE A 667 9.77 -38.39 -50.12
N VAL A 668 10.47 -37.33 -49.70
CA VAL A 668 11.45 -36.64 -50.56
C VAL A 668 12.60 -37.58 -50.94
N ASN A 669 13.07 -38.41 -50.00
CA ASN A 669 14.12 -39.39 -50.27
C ASN A 669 13.66 -40.55 -51.19
N SER A 670 12.40 -40.97 -51.13
CA SER A 670 11.86 -41.98 -52.05
C SER A 670 11.66 -41.41 -53.45
N VAL A 671 11.14 -40.18 -53.56
CA VAL A 671 10.98 -39.50 -54.84
C VAL A 671 12.35 -39.26 -55.50
N ASN A 672 13.36 -38.78 -54.75
CA ASN A 672 14.71 -38.59 -55.30
C ASN A 672 15.38 -39.90 -55.76
N LYS A 673 15.00 -41.07 -55.22
CA LYS A 673 15.48 -42.36 -55.70
C LYS A 673 14.89 -42.75 -57.06
N ASP A 674 13.67 -42.32 -57.35
CA ASP A 674 12.98 -42.64 -58.62
C ASP A 674 13.39 -41.70 -59.77
N PHE A 675 14.05 -40.57 -59.47
CA PHE A 675 14.47 -39.56 -60.47
C PHE A 675 15.96 -39.61 -60.85
N ILE A 676 16.78 -40.47 -60.25
CA ILE A 676 18.19 -40.66 -60.64
C ILE A 676 18.34 -42.03 -61.31
N PRO A 677 18.66 -42.12 -62.62
CA PRO A 677 18.91 -43.39 -63.27
C PRO A 677 20.14 -44.06 -62.65
N SER A 678 20.03 -45.36 -62.37
CA SER A 678 21.12 -46.18 -61.86
C SER A 678 22.33 -46.13 -62.81
N GLU A 679 23.40 -45.43 -62.43
CA GLU A 679 24.72 -45.71 -62.98
C GLU A 679 25.28 -47.01 -62.37
N ALA A 680 25.93 -47.77 -63.24
CA ALA A 680 26.40 -49.14 -63.11
C ALA A 680 27.21 -49.44 -61.83
N PRO A 681 27.29 -50.71 -61.39
CA PRO A 681 27.91 -51.05 -60.12
C PRO A 681 29.43 -50.85 -60.19
N VAL A 682 29.93 -49.82 -59.52
CA VAL A 682 31.34 -49.74 -59.13
C VAL A 682 31.55 -50.80 -58.05
N LYS A 683 32.18 -51.91 -58.44
CA LYS A 683 32.78 -52.87 -57.52
C LYS A 683 33.85 -52.15 -56.71
N THR A 684 33.62 -52.02 -55.41
CA THR A 684 34.68 -51.84 -54.42
C THR A 684 34.44 -52.79 -53.27
N CYS A 685 35.26 -53.84 -53.24
CA CYS A 685 35.63 -54.58 -52.03
C CYS A 685 36.12 -53.56 -50.97
N GLU A 686 35.90 -53.73 -49.67
CA GLU A 686 36.68 -54.62 -48.81
C GLU A 686 36.13 -54.57 -47.36
N LEU A 687 35.97 -55.75 -46.73
CA LEU A 687 36.76 -56.30 -45.61
C LEU A 687 36.37 -55.81 -44.20
N THR A 688 35.73 -56.71 -43.47
CA THR A 688 35.70 -56.75 -42.00
C THR A 688 36.44 -58.00 -41.54
N PHE A 689 37.48 -57.83 -40.71
CA PHE A 689 38.04 -58.91 -39.89
C PHE A 689 38.18 -58.43 -38.43
N GLY A 690 37.54 -59.17 -37.52
CA GLY A 690 37.71 -59.09 -36.07
C GLY A 690 38.88 -59.95 -35.57
N SER A 691 39.29 -59.77 -34.31
CA SER A 691 40.37 -60.53 -33.69
C SER A 691 39.83 -61.65 -32.77
N GLY A 692 40.37 -62.85 -32.97
CA GLY A 692 40.11 -64.08 -32.23
C GLY A 692 40.61 -65.28 -33.03
N ALA A 693 41.89 -65.62 -32.85
CA ALA A 693 42.70 -66.47 -33.72
C ALA A 693 42.37 -67.97 -33.68
N TYR A 694 42.27 -68.59 -34.87
CA TYR A 694 43.19 -69.64 -35.33
C TYR A 694 43.23 -69.67 -36.88
N SER A 695 44.46 -69.55 -37.40
CA SER A 695 44.95 -69.77 -38.79
C SER A 695 44.74 -68.71 -39.90
N SER A 696 45.90 -68.17 -40.30
CA SER A 696 46.37 -67.48 -41.53
C SER A 696 45.87 -66.07 -41.91
N ASN A 697 46.81 -65.13 -41.70
CA ASN A 697 47.28 -64.01 -42.56
C ASN A 697 46.90 -62.54 -42.23
N ASN A 698 47.90 -61.86 -41.63
CA ASN A 698 48.54 -60.56 -41.95
C ASN A 698 47.79 -59.18 -41.89
N ASN A 699 48.21 -58.40 -40.88
CA ASN A 699 48.70 -56.99 -40.88
C ASN A 699 47.79 -55.73 -40.96
N SER A 700 47.73 -55.05 -39.79
CA SER A 700 48.11 -53.64 -39.49
C SER A 700 47.17 -52.42 -39.72
N ALA A 701 46.66 -51.89 -38.59
CA ALA A 701 46.71 -50.52 -38.02
C ALA A 701 46.48 -49.21 -38.84
N CYS A 702 45.64 -48.34 -38.26
CA CYS A 702 45.33 -46.93 -38.61
C CYS A 702 46.44 -45.89 -38.28
N ILE A 703 46.42 -44.70 -38.93
CA ILE A 703 46.24 -43.33 -38.33
C ILE A 703 46.47 -42.18 -39.36
N ALA A 704 45.57 -41.17 -39.31
CA ALA A 704 45.60 -39.71 -39.61
C ALA A 704 46.32 -39.16 -40.88
N THR A 705 45.74 -38.19 -41.62
CA THR A 705 45.89 -36.74 -41.31
C THR A 705 44.87 -35.80 -42.01
N LEU A 706 44.69 -34.63 -41.38
CA LEU A 706 43.96 -33.40 -41.78
C LEU A 706 44.56 -32.68 -43.00
N ALA A 707 43.76 -31.82 -43.66
CA ALA A 707 43.93 -30.34 -43.73
C ALA A 707 43.16 -29.73 -44.93
N THR A 708 42.08 -28.97 -44.66
CA THR A 708 41.95 -27.49 -44.74
C THR A 708 41.67 -26.91 -46.13
N ASN A 709 40.60 -26.12 -46.23
CA ASN A 709 40.61 -24.89 -47.03
C ASN A 709 39.80 -23.79 -46.33
N ASN A 710 40.52 -22.72 -46.00
CA ASN A 710 40.04 -21.40 -45.63
C ASN A 710 39.45 -20.69 -46.86
N ASN A 711 38.49 -19.79 -46.65
CA ASN A 711 38.57 -18.45 -47.22
C ASN A 711 37.59 -17.48 -46.54
N ASN A 712 38.14 -16.34 -46.12
CA ASN A 712 37.44 -15.14 -45.67
C ASN A 712 38.18 -13.93 -46.28
N SER A 713 37.48 -12.79 -46.38
CA SER A 713 37.87 -11.47 -46.94
C SER A 713 37.52 -11.31 -48.44
N SER A 714 36.95 -10.20 -48.95
CA SER A 714 36.88 -8.81 -48.48
C SER A 714 35.84 -8.00 -49.29
N GLY A 715 35.28 -6.93 -48.69
CA GLY A 715 35.15 -5.61 -49.34
C GLY A 715 33.90 -5.23 -50.16
N LYS A 716 33.11 -4.30 -49.58
CA LYS A 716 32.71 -2.99 -50.16
C LYS A 716 31.73 -2.93 -51.37
N ILE A 717 30.51 -2.40 -51.16
CA ILE A 717 30.07 -1.02 -51.50
C ILE A 717 28.53 -0.89 -51.43
N PHE A 718 28.13 0.30 -50.98
CA PHE A 718 26.81 0.92 -50.88
C PHE A 718 25.92 0.89 -52.14
N ASN A 719 24.63 1.13 -51.85
CA ASN A 719 23.70 2.06 -52.50
C ASN A 719 22.47 1.51 -53.25
N ASP A 720 21.38 2.16 -52.83
CA ASP A 720 20.22 2.65 -53.59
C ASP A 720 19.09 1.68 -53.94
N ASP A 721 17.98 1.97 -53.25
CA ASP A 721 16.71 2.41 -53.83
C ASP A 721 15.88 1.43 -54.65
N ASP A 722 14.66 1.30 -54.12
CA ASP A 722 13.40 1.47 -54.81
C ASP A 722 12.81 0.38 -55.72
N GLU A 723 11.49 0.38 -55.59
CA GLU A 723 10.45 0.00 -56.54
C GLU A 723 9.81 -1.41 -56.47
N ILE A 724 8.61 -1.34 -55.84
CA ILE A 724 7.33 -2.03 -56.06
C ILE A 724 6.96 -3.14 -55.06
#